data_AF-A0A094DID6-F1
#
_entry.id   AF-A0A094DID6-F1
#
_cell.length_a   1.000
_cell.length_b   1.000
_cell.length_c   1.000
_cell.angle_alpha   90.00
_cell.angle_beta   90.00
_cell.angle_gamma   90.00
#
_symmetry.space_group_name_H-M   'P 1'
#
loop_
_entity.id
_entity.type
_entity.pdbx_description
1 polymer ?
#
loop_
_entity_poly.entity_id
_entity_poly.type
_entity_poly.pdbx_seq_one_letter_code
_entity_poly.pdbx_strand_id
1 'polypeptide(L)'
;MPPFKAPVKDVLATASILPYKQFVLFGDSITQGAFDQSRGFAFGAQLAHDYMRRLDVVNRGLNGYQTEQGLAIIDYVFPSPANSPKIEYLALFFGANDSANDGGASKQLVSIERYRENLVSILSHPSVLAHNPRIILVTTPPVDEYQRPEETRADGQVDRGRCAENSRAYAQVGKEVGEELIAKGRPLVVCDLWTAMMARAGWAGEGVLAGSLKADKNPALADMLYDGLHFNSAGYRVLYEEMRKVMTEAWPDSDPESIEKHFPESVTYFTAAATQALLLFYPIEFLKGQQRHILAIMGNHDIEFDGEKASAAPATYSDKPTTDMMEHSPVTLTEEDNTRIRRKTDRVVLTMLTWVYFLQVLDKGVLGTGAVFGLQDDTHMTGHEYSLLGSIAPIAQLGWQPFSAWLIVKVPHRILMPSMVLGWGIAETMTSLCHDFKTMMACRFFLGLFEAGCLPLFAIMTGQWYRRVEQPLRVSIWYSMNGTATMAAAALSIYLFCGLLTVVTAPVCYYFLDNDISQARFLTPEERLQGVERLRTNKSGDEKVHEFKWAQVWEAALDIKTWLWVVLAILPNLGSALPGVFGPLIIKGFGFDKYTTLLLNIPYGAMTVIVVIFACYVANRMKLKGIILMGFMIFPVIGCAMLYGLGREPSIRPALLVAYYITSFLFAGNPILLAWAVGNTAGQTKKSVTMSFYQAGTSAGALIGPLLFTAEQAPEYHPAIGGVLGVFVAMMVLLGVQIANLMWLNKKQEKRRIANGKSGVIIDRSMTTNVNIDEKTQEVSGGQTEVLDMTDKENDEFVIIMGKKRVLVSYGVDVDAVAGWLGSYGGEDSSNDISRGYFAGTIGTQRVLKLLAKYNIKATWFIPGHSLESFPEDMAAVRDAGHEIGLHGYSHENPTDMTIEQQREVLDKTYRMLTDFAGKPPRGSVAPWWETSKEGAQLLLDYGIEYDHSMSHEDCQAYYLRTGDSWTPIDYKRSPHDWMKPLVRGQETGLVEIPANWYLDDLPPMLFIKKAPNSHGFVNARDVEDIWRDHFDYFYREYDEFIFPITVHPDVSGRPHAILMHERLIEYMRRHDGVEFVTMGEICDDFKSKNVAPQGAVLPAAPGAMLK
;
A
#
# COMPACT_ATOMS: atom_id res chain seq x y z
N MET A 1 -19.61 -8.58 23.43
CA MET A 1 -20.27 -9.76 22.83
C MET A 1 -20.23 -10.91 23.83
N PRO A 2 -21.32 -11.67 24.05
CA PRO A 2 -21.26 -12.92 24.81
C PRO A 2 -20.56 -14.01 23.98
N PRO A 3 -19.98 -15.05 24.61
CA PRO A 3 -19.13 -16.04 23.95
C PRO A 3 -19.95 -17.00 23.08
N PHE A 4 -19.46 -17.27 21.87
CA PHE A 4 -19.95 -18.34 21.00
C PHE A 4 -19.79 -19.69 21.72
N LYS A 5 -20.89 -20.24 22.23
CA LYS A 5 -21.01 -21.63 22.70
C LYS A 5 -21.72 -22.46 21.64
N ALA A 6 -21.00 -22.90 20.62
CA ALA A 6 -21.36 -24.09 19.85
C ALA A 6 -20.07 -24.79 19.41
N PRO A 7 -19.88 -26.09 19.71
CA PRO A 7 -18.72 -26.82 19.23
C PRO A 7 -18.74 -26.86 17.69
N VAL A 8 -17.62 -26.52 17.05
CA VAL A 8 -17.43 -26.62 15.58
C VAL A 8 -17.82 -28.01 15.04
N LYS A 9 -17.76 -29.04 15.89
CA LYS A 9 -18.15 -30.41 15.57
C LYS A 9 -19.64 -30.59 15.29
N ASP A 10 -20.52 -29.82 15.93
CA ASP A 10 -21.97 -29.91 15.73
C ASP A 10 -22.42 -29.11 14.51
N VAL A 11 -21.70 -28.03 14.16
CA VAL A 11 -21.88 -27.26 12.91
C VAL A 11 -21.48 -28.11 11.69
N LEU A 12 -20.41 -28.90 11.80
CA LEU A 12 -19.98 -29.82 10.74
C LEU A 12 -20.87 -31.06 10.62
N ALA A 13 -21.61 -31.43 11.68
CA ALA A 13 -22.52 -32.57 11.67
C ALA A 13 -23.90 -32.25 11.06
N THR A 14 -24.28 -30.97 11.01
CA THR A 14 -25.54 -30.50 10.42
C THR A 14 -25.38 -29.71 9.12
N ALA A 15 -24.17 -29.24 8.79
CA ALA A 15 -23.89 -28.67 7.48
C ALA A 15 -24.05 -29.77 6.43
N SER A 16 -25.13 -29.70 5.65
CA SER A 16 -25.20 -30.47 4.41
C SER A 16 -24.06 -29.98 3.53
N ILE A 17 -22.97 -30.73 3.47
CA ILE A 17 -21.89 -30.52 2.50
C ILE A 17 -22.46 -30.92 1.13
N LEU A 18 -23.38 -30.12 0.61
CA LEU A 18 -23.75 -30.21 -0.79
C LEU A 18 -22.63 -29.51 -1.55
N PRO A 19 -21.88 -30.22 -2.41
CA PRO A 19 -20.83 -29.59 -3.21
C PRO A 19 -21.44 -28.51 -4.11
N TYR A 20 -20.65 -27.46 -4.41
CA TYR A 20 -21.07 -26.40 -5.32
C TYR A 20 -21.64 -26.98 -6.61
N LYS A 21 -22.73 -26.39 -7.10
CA LYS A 21 -23.20 -26.71 -8.44
C LYS A 21 -22.11 -26.34 -9.45
N GLN A 22 -22.05 -27.06 -10.57
CA GLN A 22 -20.96 -26.93 -11.54
C GLN A 22 -21.39 -26.24 -12.83
N PHE A 23 -20.45 -25.49 -13.41
CA PHE A 23 -20.45 -25.07 -14.80
C PHE A 23 -19.38 -25.88 -15.53
N VAL A 24 -19.79 -26.84 -16.34
CA VAL A 24 -18.85 -27.74 -17.04
C VAL A 24 -18.59 -27.24 -18.45
N LEU A 25 -17.31 -27.11 -18.81
CA LEU A 25 -16.84 -26.81 -20.17
C LEU A 25 -16.37 -28.12 -20.82
N PHE A 26 -17.14 -28.69 -21.75
CA PHE A 26 -16.83 -29.98 -22.37
C PHE A 26 -16.56 -29.80 -23.87
N GLY A 27 -15.38 -30.20 -24.33
CA GLY A 27 -14.97 -29.90 -25.70
C GLY A 27 -13.59 -30.41 -26.08
N ASP A 28 -13.09 -29.87 -27.18
CA ASP A 28 -11.78 -30.23 -27.76
C ASP A 28 -10.59 -29.43 -27.17
N SER A 29 -9.48 -29.36 -27.91
CA SER A 29 -8.25 -28.66 -27.52
C SER A 29 -8.45 -27.16 -27.28
N ILE A 30 -9.43 -26.52 -27.94
CA ILE A 30 -9.73 -25.09 -27.70
C ILE A 30 -10.36 -24.94 -26.31
N THR A 31 -11.19 -25.89 -25.90
CA THR A 31 -11.74 -25.95 -24.54
C THR A 31 -10.65 -26.29 -23.52
N GLN A 32 -9.67 -27.13 -23.88
CA GLN A 32 -8.56 -27.47 -22.99
C GLN A 32 -7.77 -26.21 -22.58
N GLY A 33 -7.51 -25.31 -23.54
CA GLY A 33 -6.83 -24.03 -23.31
C GLY A 33 -7.65 -22.97 -22.56
N ALA A 34 -8.90 -23.25 -22.18
CA ALA A 34 -9.82 -22.26 -21.57
C ALA A 34 -9.29 -21.58 -20.30
N PHE A 35 -8.34 -22.20 -19.59
CA PHE A 35 -7.72 -21.68 -18.36
C PHE A 35 -6.26 -21.25 -18.55
N ASP A 36 -5.69 -21.40 -19.76
CA ASP A 36 -4.30 -21.05 -20.03
C ASP A 36 -4.13 -19.52 -20.17
N GLN A 37 -3.66 -18.89 -19.09
CA GLN A 37 -3.40 -17.46 -19.04
C GLN A 37 -1.99 -17.06 -19.51
N SER A 38 -1.15 -18.01 -19.96
CA SER A 38 0.21 -17.72 -20.46
C SER A 38 0.21 -16.79 -21.69
N ARG A 39 -0.92 -16.74 -22.42
CA ARG A 39 -1.15 -15.88 -23.59
C ARG A 39 -2.12 -14.74 -23.31
N GLY A 40 -2.45 -14.47 -22.04
CA GLY A 40 -3.30 -13.38 -21.56
C GLY A 40 -4.71 -13.81 -21.13
N PHE A 41 -5.76 -13.21 -21.69
CA PHE A 41 -7.16 -13.49 -21.33
C PHE A 41 -7.57 -14.92 -21.71
N ALA A 42 -8.09 -15.67 -20.73
CA ALA A 42 -8.59 -17.02 -20.91
C ALA A 42 -10.04 -17.11 -20.38
N PHE A 43 -10.98 -17.56 -21.22
CA PHE A 43 -12.41 -17.42 -20.91
C PHE A 43 -12.88 -18.28 -19.73
N GLY A 44 -12.31 -19.48 -19.56
CA GLY A 44 -12.61 -20.39 -18.46
C GLY A 44 -12.13 -19.81 -17.13
N ALA A 45 -10.96 -19.16 -17.12
CA ALA A 45 -10.46 -18.43 -15.95
C ALA A 45 -11.35 -17.22 -15.60
N GLN A 46 -11.82 -16.46 -16.61
CA GLN A 46 -12.76 -15.37 -16.38
C GLN A 46 -14.11 -15.86 -15.86
N LEU A 47 -14.67 -16.93 -16.44
CA LEU A 47 -15.90 -17.55 -15.92
C LEU A 47 -15.74 -18.02 -14.47
N ALA A 48 -14.61 -18.66 -14.13
CA ALA A 48 -14.33 -19.09 -12.77
C ALA A 48 -14.29 -17.91 -11.79
N HIS A 49 -13.73 -16.77 -12.24
CA HIS A 49 -13.74 -15.53 -11.47
C HIS A 49 -15.15 -14.98 -11.27
N ASP A 50 -15.95 -14.89 -12.34
CA ASP A 50 -17.30 -14.30 -12.28
C ASP A 50 -18.24 -15.12 -11.38
N TYR A 51 -18.20 -16.45 -11.52
CA TYR A 51 -19.01 -17.39 -10.75
C TYR A 51 -18.36 -17.80 -9.43
N MET A 52 -17.27 -17.15 -9.03
CA MET A 52 -16.57 -17.43 -7.78
C MET A 52 -17.53 -17.39 -6.59
N ARG A 53 -17.48 -18.43 -5.75
CA ARG A 53 -18.36 -18.68 -4.59
C ARG A 53 -19.84 -18.88 -4.95
N ARG A 54 -20.15 -19.21 -6.19
CA ARG A 54 -21.52 -19.50 -6.66
C ARG A 54 -21.57 -20.86 -7.33
N LEU A 55 -20.67 -21.10 -8.28
CA LEU A 55 -20.54 -22.34 -9.02
C LEU A 55 -19.06 -22.68 -9.21
N ASP A 56 -18.75 -23.97 -9.27
CA ASP A 56 -17.42 -24.42 -9.68
C ASP A 56 -17.37 -24.53 -11.21
N VAL A 57 -16.44 -23.80 -11.84
CA VAL A 57 -16.22 -23.90 -13.29
C VAL A 57 -15.19 -25.00 -13.56
N VAL A 58 -15.61 -26.06 -14.23
CA VAL A 58 -14.81 -27.28 -14.45
C VAL A 58 -14.45 -27.40 -15.92
N ASN A 59 -13.15 -27.45 -16.21
CA ASN A 59 -12.64 -27.68 -17.56
C ASN A 59 -12.55 -29.18 -17.88
N ARG A 60 -13.25 -29.62 -18.92
CA ARG A 60 -13.22 -30.97 -19.50
C ARG A 60 -12.88 -30.92 -20.99
N GLY A 61 -12.04 -29.97 -21.40
CA GLY A 61 -11.47 -29.90 -22.73
C GLY A 61 -10.31 -30.87 -22.93
N LEU A 62 -10.29 -31.60 -24.04
CA LEU A 62 -9.32 -32.66 -24.29
C LEU A 62 -8.65 -32.50 -25.66
N ASN A 63 -7.31 -32.48 -25.65
CA ASN A 63 -6.54 -32.38 -26.89
C ASN A 63 -6.83 -33.56 -27.82
N GLY A 64 -7.06 -33.26 -29.09
CA GLY A 64 -7.22 -34.28 -30.13
C GLY A 64 -8.61 -34.94 -30.22
N TYR A 65 -9.52 -34.67 -29.27
CA TYR A 65 -10.84 -35.31 -29.22
C TYR A 65 -11.79 -34.73 -30.27
N GLN A 66 -12.52 -35.60 -30.95
CA GLN A 66 -13.72 -35.28 -31.74
C GLN A 66 -14.99 -35.81 -31.05
N THR A 67 -16.17 -35.49 -31.59
CA THR A 67 -17.46 -35.79 -30.95
C THR A 67 -17.70 -37.27 -30.58
N GLU A 68 -17.22 -38.23 -31.37
CA GLU A 68 -17.23 -39.67 -31.08
C GLU A 68 -16.34 -40.05 -29.88
N GLN A 69 -15.13 -39.50 -29.73
CA GLN A 69 -14.37 -39.77 -28.50
C GLN A 69 -15.01 -39.09 -27.30
N GLY A 70 -15.62 -37.91 -27.49
CA GLY A 70 -16.45 -37.27 -26.47
C GLY A 70 -17.59 -38.19 -26.00
N LEU A 71 -18.30 -38.81 -26.93
CA LEU A 71 -19.33 -39.82 -26.64
C LEU A 71 -18.76 -41.05 -25.90
N ALA A 72 -17.59 -41.54 -26.30
CA ALA A 72 -16.98 -42.71 -25.68
C ALA A 72 -16.64 -42.52 -24.19
N ILE A 73 -16.45 -41.27 -23.73
CA ILE A 73 -16.11 -40.94 -22.34
C ILE A 73 -17.26 -40.26 -21.58
N ILE A 74 -18.44 -40.17 -22.17
CA ILE A 74 -19.52 -39.32 -21.65
C ILE A 74 -19.92 -39.69 -20.21
N ASP A 75 -19.95 -40.98 -19.87
CA ASP A 75 -20.28 -41.44 -18.51
C ASP A 75 -19.19 -41.15 -17.48
N TYR A 76 -17.94 -41.00 -17.93
CA TYR A 76 -16.83 -40.57 -17.07
C TYR A 76 -16.88 -39.06 -16.81
N VAL A 77 -17.28 -38.28 -17.82
CA VAL A 77 -17.39 -36.83 -17.73
C VAL A 77 -18.63 -36.41 -16.93
N PHE A 78 -19.74 -37.14 -17.06
CA PHE A 78 -21.03 -36.86 -16.44
C PHE A 78 -21.46 -38.01 -15.49
N PRO A 79 -20.80 -38.17 -14.32
CA PRO A 79 -21.18 -39.19 -13.35
C PRO A 79 -22.55 -38.89 -12.73
N SER A 80 -23.27 -39.90 -12.25
CA SER A 80 -24.63 -39.71 -11.68
C SER A 80 -24.70 -38.58 -10.62
N PRO A 81 -25.70 -37.68 -10.69
CA PRO A 81 -25.88 -36.57 -9.74
C PRO A 81 -26.24 -37.03 -8.33
N ALA A 82 -26.57 -38.31 -8.13
CA ALA A 82 -26.78 -38.86 -6.79
C ALA A 82 -25.49 -38.89 -5.96
N ASN A 83 -24.33 -38.98 -6.62
CA ASN A 83 -23.01 -39.13 -5.99
C ASN A 83 -21.98 -38.10 -6.48
N SER A 84 -22.42 -37.06 -7.19
CA SER A 84 -21.56 -36.02 -7.75
C SER A 84 -22.23 -34.65 -7.70
N PRO A 85 -21.46 -33.55 -7.77
CA PRO A 85 -22.04 -32.21 -7.79
C PRO A 85 -22.99 -32.02 -8.97
N LYS A 86 -24.13 -31.35 -8.73
CA LYS A 86 -25.11 -31.12 -9.80
C LYS A 86 -24.53 -30.14 -10.83
N ILE A 87 -24.55 -30.53 -12.11
CA ILE A 87 -24.15 -29.66 -13.22
C ILE A 87 -25.33 -28.74 -13.54
N GLU A 88 -25.15 -27.44 -13.32
CA GLU A 88 -26.14 -26.40 -13.57
C GLU A 88 -26.04 -25.87 -15.01
N TYR A 89 -24.81 -25.69 -15.50
CA TYR A 89 -24.53 -25.26 -16.87
C TYR A 89 -23.57 -26.22 -17.55
N LEU A 90 -23.82 -26.49 -18.83
CA LEU A 90 -22.94 -27.26 -19.69
C LEU A 90 -22.66 -26.46 -20.97
N ALA A 91 -21.41 -26.05 -21.17
CA ALA A 91 -20.95 -25.57 -22.48
C ALA A 91 -20.37 -26.74 -23.27
N LEU A 92 -21.02 -27.10 -24.38
CA LEU A 92 -20.56 -28.13 -25.31
C LEU A 92 -19.86 -27.47 -26.50
N PHE A 93 -18.56 -27.70 -26.66
CA PHE A 93 -17.74 -27.02 -27.67
C PHE A 93 -16.82 -28.01 -28.42
N PHE A 94 -17.40 -28.63 -29.45
CA PHE A 94 -16.73 -29.54 -30.39
C PHE A 94 -16.93 -29.06 -31.84
N GLY A 95 -16.13 -29.60 -32.76
CA GLY A 95 -16.25 -29.34 -34.18
C GLY A 95 -14.95 -28.86 -34.82
N ALA A 96 -14.02 -28.29 -34.04
CA ALA A 96 -12.72 -27.88 -34.58
C ALA A 96 -11.91 -29.09 -35.06
N ASN A 97 -11.95 -30.20 -34.32
CA ASN A 97 -11.30 -31.45 -34.73
C ASN A 97 -12.11 -32.24 -35.76
N ASP A 98 -13.44 -32.27 -35.60
CA ASP A 98 -14.38 -32.98 -36.47
C ASP A 98 -14.32 -32.46 -37.92
N SER A 99 -14.09 -31.15 -38.11
CA SER A 99 -14.01 -30.48 -39.42
C SER A 99 -12.68 -30.63 -40.16
N ALA A 100 -11.83 -31.59 -39.75
CA ALA A 100 -10.59 -31.89 -40.46
C ALA A 100 -10.81 -32.24 -41.94
N ASN A 101 -9.79 -32.06 -42.76
CA ASN A 101 -9.89 -32.33 -44.19
C ASN A 101 -10.02 -33.84 -44.46
N ASP A 102 -10.84 -34.21 -45.46
CA ASP A 102 -10.98 -35.59 -45.89
C ASP A 102 -9.69 -36.12 -46.50
N GLY A 103 -9.31 -37.34 -46.11
CA GLY A 103 -7.99 -37.91 -46.36
C GLY A 103 -6.82 -37.14 -45.75
N GLY A 104 -7.09 -36.23 -44.79
CA GLY A 104 -6.10 -35.33 -44.21
C GLY A 104 -5.15 -35.95 -43.21
N ALA A 105 -4.02 -35.28 -42.97
CA ALA A 105 -2.93 -35.81 -42.16
C ALA A 105 -3.30 -35.98 -40.67
N SER A 106 -4.25 -35.20 -40.15
CA SER A 106 -4.70 -35.28 -38.75
C SER A 106 -5.51 -36.55 -38.43
N LYS A 107 -6.16 -37.18 -39.41
CA LYS A 107 -7.08 -38.33 -39.22
C LYS A 107 -8.22 -38.09 -38.21
N GLN A 108 -8.59 -36.83 -37.96
CA GLN A 108 -9.62 -36.45 -36.96
C GLN A 108 -11.03 -36.24 -37.54
N LEU A 109 -11.19 -36.37 -38.86
CA LEU A 109 -12.45 -36.09 -39.54
C LEU A 109 -13.57 -36.99 -39.03
N VAL A 110 -14.71 -36.38 -38.71
CA VAL A 110 -15.99 -37.05 -38.46
C VAL A 110 -16.96 -36.56 -39.52
N SER A 111 -17.58 -37.43 -40.32
CA SER A 111 -18.48 -36.97 -41.39
C SER A 111 -19.56 -36.04 -40.85
N ILE A 112 -20.05 -35.11 -41.68
CA ILE A 112 -20.98 -34.07 -41.23
C ILE A 112 -22.31 -34.66 -40.71
N GLU A 113 -22.77 -35.77 -41.30
CA GLU A 113 -23.93 -36.53 -40.84
C GLU A 113 -23.65 -37.14 -39.46
N ARG A 114 -22.45 -37.71 -39.29
CA ARG A 114 -22.04 -38.33 -38.04
C ARG A 114 -21.85 -37.31 -36.93
N TYR A 115 -21.28 -36.15 -37.24
CA TYR A 115 -21.15 -35.02 -36.32
C TYR A 115 -22.53 -34.57 -35.81
N ARG A 116 -23.51 -34.42 -36.72
CA ARG A 116 -24.91 -34.13 -36.35
C ARG A 116 -25.48 -35.17 -35.41
N GLU A 117 -25.37 -36.46 -35.76
CA GLU A 117 -25.83 -37.56 -34.92
C GLU A 117 -25.18 -37.50 -33.54
N ASN A 118 -23.86 -37.31 -33.49
CA ASN A 118 -23.12 -37.30 -32.25
C ASN A 118 -23.51 -36.15 -31.35
N LEU A 119 -23.70 -34.93 -31.87
CA LEU A 119 -24.17 -33.80 -31.08
C LEU A 119 -25.54 -34.11 -30.46
N VAL A 120 -26.48 -34.65 -31.23
CA VAL A 120 -27.80 -35.05 -30.72
C VAL A 120 -27.67 -36.14 -29.64
N SER A 121 -26.79 -37.12 -29.86
CA SER A 121 -26.52 -38.21 -28.91
C SER A 121 -25.90 -37.71 -27.60
N ILE A 122 -24.91 -36.81 -27.65
CA ILE A 122 -24.31 -36.20 -26.44
C ILE A 122 -25.37 -35.43 -25.67
N LEU A 123 -26.09 -34.54 -26.37
CA LEU A 123 -27.09 -33.66 -25.76
C LEU A 123 -28.29 -34.44 -25.21
N SER A 124 -28.57 -35.64 -25.71
CA SER A 124 -29.68 -36.49 -25.27
C SER A 124 -29.21 -37.70 -24.45
N HIS A 125 -27.94 -37.75 -24.06
CA HIS A 125 -27.40 -38.88 -23.32
C HIS A 125 -28.04 -38.97 -21.93
N PRO A 126 -28.44 -40.17 -21.44
CA PRO A 126 -29.06 -40.33 -20.13
C PRO A 126 -28.27 -39.69 -18.99
N SER A 127 -26.95 -39.81 -19.00
CA SER A 127 -26.06 -39.25 -17.97
C SER A 127 -26.04 -37.72 -17.96
N VAL A 128 -26.08 -37.08 -19.13
CA VAL A 128 -26.22 -35.62 -19.24
C VAL A 128 -27.62 -35.18 -18.77
N LEU A 129 -28.67 -35.89 -19.22
CA LEU A 129 -30.05 -35.61 -18.85
C LEU A 129 -30.30 -35.76 -17.34
N ALA A 130 -29.60 -36.69 -16.68
CA ALA A 130 -29.72 -36.91 -15.24
C ALA A 130 -29.43 -35.65 -14.41
N HIS A 131 -28.47 -34.81 -14.84
CA HIS A 131 -28.17 -33.55 -14.16
C HIS A 131 -29.18 -32.43 -14.43
N ASN A 132 -29.97 -32.54 -15.50
CA ASN A 132 -30.87 -31.52 -16.03
C ASN A 132 -30.20 -30.13 -16.19
N PRO A 133 -29.08 -30.00 -16.94
CA PRO A 133 -28.33 -28.76 -17.07
C PRO A 133 -28.98 -27.79 -18.07
N ARG A 134 -28.69 -26.49 -17.92
CA ARG A 134 -28.86 -25.47 -18.96
C ARG A 134 -27.69 -25.56 -19.93
N ILE A 135 -27.97 -25.80 -21.21
CA ILE A 135 -26.94 -26.16 -22.19
C ILE A 135 -26.60 -25.01 -23.12
N ILE A 136 -25.33 -24.67 -23.23
CA ILE A 136 -24.78 -23.77 -24.25
C ILE A 136 -24.10 -24.63 -25.31
N LEU A 137 -24.67 -24.68 -26.52
CA LEU A 137 -24.03 -25.31 -27.66
C LEU A 137 -23.21 -24.26 -28.41
N VAL A 138 -21.88 -24.42 -28.42
CA VAL A 138 -20.96 -23.49 -29.08
C VAL A 138 -20.65 -24.00 -30.48
N THR A 139 -20.85 -23.18 -31.52
CA THR A 139 -20.60 -23.57 -32.91
C THR A 139 -19.11 -23.66 -33.22
N THR A 140 -18.74 -24.48 -34.20
CA THR A 140 -17.36 -24.65 -34.67
C THR A 140 -16.73 -23.30 -35.05
N PRO A 141 -15.51 -22.97 -34.59
CA PRO A 141 -14.91 -21.68 -34.89
C PRO A 141 -14.36 -21.61 -36.33
N PRO A 142 -14.15 -20.39 -36.89
CA PRO A 142 -13.45 -20.23 -38.15
C PRO A 142 -11.98 -20.63 -38.02
N VAL A 143 -11.37 -20.96 -39.16
CA VAL A 143 -9.96 -21.37 -39.27
C VAL A 143 -9.24 -20.37 -40.17
N ASP A 144 -8.00 -20.00 -39.83
CA ASP A 144 -7.12 -19.26 -40.72
C ASP A 144 -6.10 -20.20 -41.37
N GLU A 145 -6.35 -20.58 -42.62
CA GLU A 145 -5.52 -21.50 -43.39
C GLU A 145 -4.08 -20.99 -43.55
N TYR A 146 -3.86 -19.66 -43.53
CA TYR A 146 -2.53 -19.07 -43.68
C TYR A 146 -1.58 -19.37 -42.51
N GLN A 147 -2.11 -19.44 -41.29
CA GLN A 147 -1.34 -19.73 -40.07
C GLN A 147 -1.15 -21.23 -39.81
N ARG A 148 -1.95 -22.09 -40.47
CA ARG A 148 -1.83 -23.55 -40.33
C ARG A 148 -0.51 -24.07 -40.91
N PRO A 149 0.15 -25.05 -40.28
CA PRO A 149 1.33 -25.69 -40.84
C PRO A 149 0.98 -26.49 -42.11
N GLU A 150 1.91 -26.55 -43.06
CA GLU A 150 1.82 -27.41 -44.24
C GLU A 150 2.35 -28.82 -43.92
N GLU A 151 1.53 -29.83 -44.18
CA GLU A 151 1.90 -31.24 -44.06
C GLU A 151 1.76 -31.92 -45.44
N THR A 152 2.74 -32.72 -45.83
CA THR A 152 2.66 -33.50 -47.08
C THR A 152 1.97 -34.82 -46.81
N ARG A 153 0.83 -35.05 -47.47
CA ARG A 153 0.09 -36.31 -47.42
C ARG A 153 0.86 -37.44 -48.10
N ALA A 154 0.44 -38.68 -47.84
CA ALA A 154 1.04 -39.87 -48.45
C ALA A 154 0.91 -39.92 -49.99
N ASP A 155 -0.02 -39.14 -50.56
CA ASP A 155 -0.23 -38.97 -52.01
C ASP A 155 0.56 -37.80 -52.63
N GLY A 156 1.37 -37.09 -51.83
CA GLY A 156 2.20 -35.97 -52.27
C GLY A 156 1.50 -34.61 -52.29
N GLN A 157 0.21 -34.52 -51.92
CA GLN A 157 -0.49 -33.24 -51.82
C GLN A 157 -0.21 -32.53 -50.50
N VAL A 158 -0.18 -31.19 -50.54
CA VAL A 158 -0.03 -30.35 -49.34
C VAL A 158 -1.38 -30.20 -48.66
N ASP A 159 -1.40 -30.45 -47.35
CA ASP A 159 -2.56 -30.37 -46.49
C ASP A 159 -2.27 -29.50 -45.28
N ARG A 160 -3.21 -28.65 -44.91
CA ARG A 160 -3.12 -27.78 -43.73
C ARG A 160 -4.00 -28.28 -42.58
N GLY A 161 -4.53 -29.50 -42.75
CA GLY A 161 -5.32 -30.25 -41.80
C GLY A 161 -6.80 -29.85 -41.77
N ARG A 162 -7.12 -28.57 -41.96
CA ARG A 162 -8.48 -27.99 -41.94
C ARG A 162 -8.59 -26.88 -42.98
N CYS A 163 -9.79 -26.62 -43.50
CA CYS A 163 -10.08 -25.48 -44.38
C CYS A 163 -11.28 -24.67 -43.88
N ALA A 164 -11.36 -23.41 -44.33
CA ALA A 164 -12.40 -22.46 -43.92
C ALA A 164 -13.80 -22.88 -44.37
N GLU A 165 -13.93 -23.51 -45.54
CA GLU A 165 -15.22 -24.01 -46.03
C GLU A 165 -15.76 -25.16 -45.18
N ASN A 166 -14.88 -26.08 -44.74
CA ASN A 166 -15.27 -27.17 -43.86
C ASN A 166 -15.70 -26.62 -42.50
N SER A 167 -14.89 -25.77 -41.85
CA SER A 167 -15.28 -25.24 -40.53
C SER A 167 -16.62 -24.50 -40.56
N ARG A 168 -16.92 -23.76 -41.63
CA ARG A 168 -18.24 -23.13 -41.85
C ARG A 168 -19.37 -24.16 -41.95
N ALA A 169 -19.18 -25.26 -42.68
CA ALA A 169 -20.21 -26.29 -42.82
C ALA A 169 -20.54 -26.95 -41.46
N TYR A 170 -19.53 -27.23 -40.63
CA TYR A 170 -19.75 -27.81 -39.29
C TYR A 170 -20.38 -26.80 -38.33
N ALA A 171 -19.98 -25.51 -38.41
CA ALA A 171 -20.62 -24.45 -37.65
C ALA A 171 -22.12 -24.34 -37.97
N GLN A 172 -22.47 -24.40 -39.26
CA GLN A 172 -23.86 -24.38 -39.72
C GLN A 172 -24.65 -25.58 -39.20
N VAL A 173 -24.08 -26.78 -39.23
CA VAL A 173 -24.75 -27.98 -38.69
C VAL A 173 -24.90 -27.93 -37.17
N GLY A 174 -23.90 -27.45 -36.43
CA GLY A 174 -24.00 -27.24 -34.99
C GLY A 174 -25.13 -26.27 -34.64
N LYS A 175 -25.27 -25.19 -35.42
CA LYS A 175 -26.36 -24.22 -35.28
C LYS A 175 -27.73 -24.84 -35.54
N GLU A 176 -27.89 -25.55 -36.67
CA GLU A 176 -29.14 -26.23 -37.03
C GLU A 176 -29.57 -27.26 -35.98
N VAL A 177 -28.64 -28.07 -35.46
CA VAL A 177 -28.92 -29.04 -34.39
C VAL A 177 -29.43 -28.33 -33.13
N GLY A 178 -28.79 -27.23 -32.75
CA GLY A 178 -29.21 -26.44 -31.61
C GLY A 178 -30.62 -25.86 -31.79
N GLU A 179 -30.88 -25.23 -32.93
CA GLU A 179 -32.19 -24.66 -33.28
C GLU A 179 -33.30 -25.73 -33.32
N GLU A 180 -33.01 -26.91 -33.89
CA GLU A 180 -33.94 -28.05 -33.91
C GLU A 180 -34.28 -28.55 -32.50
N LEU A 181 -33.30 -28.61 -31.60
CA LEU A 181 -33.50 -29.04 -30.22
C LEU A 181 -34.25 -27.99 -29.40
N ILE A 182 -33.99 -26.70 -29.63
CA ILE A 182 -34.75 -25.59 -29.07
C ILE A 182 -36.21 -25.66 -29.50
N ALA A 183 -36.46 -25.89 -30.80
CA ALA A 183 -37.82 -26.06 -31.33
C ALA A 183 -38.56 -27.26 -30.72
N LYS A 184 -37.82 -28.29 -30.29
CA LYS A 184 -38.33 -29.45 -29.54
C LYS A 184 -38.50 -29.19 -28.02
N GLY A 185 -38.32 -27.95 -27.56
CA GLY A 185 -38.52 -27.53 -26.18
C GLY A 185 -37.38 -27.87 -25.21
N ARG A 186 -36.17 -28.14 -25.71
CA ARG A 186 -35.00 -28.38 -24.85
C ARG A 186 -34.46 -27.06 -24.27
N PRO A 187 -34.05 -27.02 -22.98
CA PRO A 187 -33.46 -25.83 -22.35
C PRO A 187 -32.00 -25.62 -22.80
N LEU A 188 -31.84 -25.20 -24.06
CA LEU A 188 -30.56 -25.03 -24.75
C LEU A 188 -30.50 -23.65 -25.40
N VAL A 189 -29.30 -23.09 -25.51
CA VAL A 189 -29.00 -21.91 -26.33
C VAL A 189 -27.86 -22.21 -27.29
N VAL A 190 -27.85 -21.54 -28.43
CA VAL A 190 -26.76 -21.62 -29.41
C VAL A 190 -25.88 -20.39 -29.29
N CYS A 191 -24.60 -20.59 -28.97
CA CYS A 191 -23.57 -19.57 -29.08
C CYS A 191 -22.96 -19.68 -30.49
N ASP A 192 -23.42 -18.81 -31.41
CA ASP A 192 -22.96 -18.79 -32.80
C ASP A 192 -21.59 -18.09 -32.93
N LEU A 193 -20.59 -18.78 -32.38
CA LEU A 193 -19.21 -18.31 -32.31
C LEU A 193 -18.61 -18.06 -33.70
N TRP A 194 -18.94 -18.90 -34.68
CA TRP A 194 -18.47 -18.72 -36.04
C TRP A 194 -18.87 -17.35 -36.59
N THR A 195 -20.16 -17.02 -36.50
CA THR A 195 -20.69 -15.73 -36.97
C THR A 195 -20.08 -14.57 -36.20
N ALA A 196 -19.95 -14.68 -34.86
CA ALA A 196 -19.36 -13.64 -34.02
C ALA A 196 -17.89 -13.34 -34.41
N MET A 197 -17.08 -14.38 -34.62
CA MET A 197 -15.68 -14.23 -35.02
C MET A 197 -15.54 -13.70 -36.46
N MET A 198 -16.37 -14.17 -37.40
CA MET A 198 -16.33 -13.68 -38.78
C MET A 198 -16.78 -12.22 -38.89
N ALA A 199 -17.78 -11.81 -38.10
CA ALA A 199 -18.18 -10.41 -37.98
C ALA A 199 -17.04 -9.55 -37.40
N ARG A 200 -16.33 -10.05 -36.38
CA ARG A 200 -15.17 -9.37 -35.80
C ARG A 200 -14.00 -9.25 -36.78
N ALA A 201 -13.84 -10.23 -37.66
CA ALA A 201 -12.89 -10.20 -38.78
C ALA A 201 -13.32 -9.28 -39.93
N GLY A 202 -14.47 -8.60 -39.84
CA GLY A 202 -14.98 -7.68 -40.85
C GLY A 202 -15.61 -8.36 -42.06
N TRP A 203 -15.96 -9.65 -41.96
CA TRP A 203 -16.59 -10.39 -43.05
C TRP A 203 -18.12 -10.20 -43.04
N ALA A 204 -18.67 -9.71 -44.15
CA ALA A 204 -20.05 -9.23 -44.24
C ALA A 204 -21.08 -10.27 -44.75
N GLY A 205 -20.71 -11.55 -44.87
CA GLY A 205 -21.64 -12.60 -45.34
C GLY A 205 -21.53 -12.96 -46.83
N GLU A 206 -20.86 -12.15 -47.64
CA GLU A 206 -20.75 -12.30 -49.09
C GLU A 206 -19.29 -12.48 -49.55
N GLY A 207 -19.08 -13.25 -50.61
CA GLY A 207 -17.75 -13.50 -51.20
C GLY A 207 -16.98 -14.68 -50.60
N VAL A 208 -15.67 -14.74 -50.86
CA VAL A 208 -14.77 -15.79 -50.35
C VAL A 208 -14.60 -15.63 -48.84
N LEU A 209 -14.47 -16.74 -48.11
CA LEU A 209 -14.34 -16.73 -46.65
C LEU A 209 -13.03 -16.10 -46.20
N ALA A 210 -13.11 -15.19 -45.23
CA ALA A 210 -11.93 -14.72 -44.50
C ALA A 210 -11.21 -15.92 -43.85
N GLY A 211 -9.89 -15.99 -44.02
CA GLY A 211 -9.06 -17.11 -43.57
C GLY A 211 -8.90 -18.24 -44.60
N SER A 212 -9.62 -18.22 -45.73
CA SER A 212 -9.37 -19.15 -46.84
C SER A 212 -8.16 -18.70 -47.67
N LEU A 213 -7.35 -19.65 -48.17
CA LEU A 213 -6.29 -19.36 -49.15
C LEU A 213 -6.81 -18.78 -50.47
N LYS A 214 -8.12 -18.83 -50.72
CA LYS A 214 -8.77 -18.21 -51.89
C LYS A 214 -9.06 -16.72 -51.71
N ALA A 215 -8.87 -16.18 -50.50
CA ALA A 215 -9.02 -14.76 -50.16
C ALA A 215 -7.68 -14.16 -49.71
N ASP A 216 -7.54 -12.84 -49.75
CA ASP A 216 -6.39 -12.18 -49.13
C ASP A 216 -6.33 -12.46 -47.63
N LYS A 217 -5.11 -12.44 -47.07
CA LYS A 217 -4.88 -12.60 -45.62
C LYS A 217 -5.74 -11.61 -44.84
N ASN A 218 -6.45 -12.10 -43.83
CA ASN A 218 -7.25 -11.27 -42.94
C ASN A 218 -6.56 -11.12 -41.58
N PRO A 219 -5.90 -9.97 -41.29
CA PRO A 219 -5.18 -9.78 -40.04
C PRO A 219 -6.08 -9.85 -38.82
N ALA A 220 -7.34 -9.40 -38.92
CA ALA A 220 -8.27 -9.41 -37.79
C ALA A 220 -8.67 -10.83 -37.38
N LEU A 221 -8.80 -11.76 -38.32
CA LEU A 221 -9.00 -13.18 -38.03
C LEU A 221 -7.72 -13.82 -37.47
N ALA A 222 -6.57 -13.55 -38.11
CA ALA A 222 -5.28 -14.05 -37.67
C ALA A 222 -4.91 -13.59 -36.25
N ASP A 223 -5.33 -12.38 -35.84
CA ASP A 223 -5.10 -11.83 -34.51
C ASP A 223 -5.95 -12.50 -33.41
N MET A 224 -6.96 -13.30 -33.76
CA MET A 224 -7.74 -14.07 -32.77
C MET A 224 -7.19 -15.47 -32.54
N LEU A 225 -6.30 -15.96 -33.42
CA LEU A 225 -5.76 -17.31 -33.44
C LEU A 225 -4.23 -17.28 -33.32
N TYR A 226 -3.60 -18.24 -32.66
CA TYR A 226 -2.13 -18.27 -32.59
C TYR A 226 -1.47 -19.28 -33.55
N ASP A 227 -2.23 -20.26 -34.03
CA ASP A 227 -1.76 -21.29 -34.98
C ASP A 227 -2.77 -21.56 -36.10
N GLY A 228 -3.67 -20.60 -36.35
CA GLY A 228 -4.76 -20.71 -37.31
C GLY A 228 -5.96 -21.53 -36.86
N LEU A 229 -5.94 -22.09 -35.63
CA LEU A 229 -7.06 -22.85 -35.07
C LEU A 229 -7.35 -22.51 -33.61
N HIS A 230 -6.33 -22.46 -32.77
CA HIS A 230 -6.44 -22.25 -31.33
C HIS A 230 -6.41 -20.77 -30.97
N PHE A 231 -7.15 -20.44 -29.91
CA PHE A 231 -7.42 -19.06 -29.55
C PHE A 231 -6.28 -18.45 -28.75
N ASN A 232 -6.00 -17.18 -29.02
CA ASN A 232 -5.26 -16.33 -28.12
C ASN A 232 -6.23 -15.48 -27.27
N SER A 233 -5.71 -14.49 -26.54
CA SER A 233 -6.51 -13.55 -25.75
C SER A 233 -7.71 -12.96 -26.47
N ALA A 234 -7.55 -12.58 -27.74
CA ALA A 234 -8.61 -11.92 -28.51
C ALA A 234 -9.70 -12.92 -28.91
N GLY A 235 -9.32 -14.14 -29.34
CA GLY A 235 -10.29 -15.20 -29.66
C GLY A 235 -11.13 -15.62 -28.46
N TYR A 236 -10.49 -15.82 -27.30
CA TYR A 236 -11.22 -16.16 -26.07
C TYR A 236 -12.14 -15.05 -25.56
N ARG A 237 -11.80 -13.78 -25.82
CA ARG A 237 -12.67 -12.65 -25.47
C ARG A 237 -13.97 -12.65 -26.28
N VAL A 238 -13.90 -12.94 -27.58
CA VAL A 238 -15.11 -13.06 -28.42
C VAL A 238 -16.01 -14.19 -27.94
N LEU A 239 -15.43 -15.37 -27.63
CA LEU A 239 -16.20 -16.49 -27.07
C LEU A 239 -16.86 -16.14 -25.75
N TYR A 240 -16.14 -15.50 -24.83
CA TYR A 240 -16.69 -15.08 -23.54
C TYR A 240 -17.85 -14.10 -23.70
N GLU A 241 -17.68 -13.06 -24.53
CA GLU A 241 -18.68 -12.01 -24.76
C GLU A 241 -19.96 -12.57 -25.40
N GLU A 242 -19.83 -13.37 -26.46
CA GLU A 242 -21.01 -13.95 -27.13
C GLU A 242 -21.71 -14.97 -26.24
N MET A 243 -20.96 -15.81 -25.50
CA MET A 243 -21.55 -16.76 -24.57
C MET A 243 -22.31 -16.08 -23.43
N ARG A 244 -21.72 -15.05 -22.80
CA ARG A 244 -22.39 -14.26 -21.75
C ARG A 244 -23.67 -13.63 -22.29
N LYS A 245 -23.61 -13.05 -23.48
CA LYS A 245 -24.76 -12.43 -24.15
C LYS A 245 -25.91 -13.43 -24.35
N VAL A 246 -25.67 -14.58 -25.00
CA VAL A 246 -26.75 -15.56 -25.25
C VAL A 246 -27.29 -16.19 -23.96
N MET A 247 -26.43 -16.35 -22.94
CA MET A 247 -26.87 -16.83 -21.63
C MET A 247 -27.78 -15.82 -20.93
N THR A 248 -27.40 -14.54 -20.89
CA THR A 248 -28.22 -13.49 -20.24
C THR A 248 -29.53 -13.26 -20.98
N GLU A 249 -29.54 -13.32 -22.32
CA GLU A 249 -30.76 -13.17 -23.12
C GLU A 249 -31.75 -14.31 -22.89
N ALA A 250 -31.29 -15.56 -22.82
CA ALA A 250 -32.17 -16.71 -22.62
C ALA A 250 -32.51 -16.97 -21.14
N TRP A 251 -31.55 -16.72 -20.26
CA TRP A 251 -31.63 -16.98 -18.83
C TRP A 251 -31.12 -15.75 -18.07
N PRO A 252 -31.96 -14.72 -17.86
CA PRO A 252 -31.56 -13.51 -17.13
C PRO A 252 -31.03 -13.80 -15.72
N ASP A 253 -31.51 -14.88 -15.09
CA ASP A 253 -31.06 -15.39 -13.79
C ASP A 253 -29.68 -16.06 -13.82
N SER A 254 -29.10 -16.26 -15.01
CA SER A 254 -27.75 -16.79 -15.16
C SER A 254 -26.66 -15.76 -14.92
N ASP A 255 -27.00 -14.48 -14.77
CA ASP A 255 -26.02 -13.46 -14.44
C ASP A 255 -25.38 -13.74 -13.08
N PRO A 256 -24.04 -13.74 -12.95
CA PRO A 256 -23.36 -13.94 -11.69
C PRO A 256 -23.84 -13.01 -10.57
N GLU A 257 -24.25 -11.79 -10.87
CA GLU A 257 -24.80 -10.86 -9.86
C GLU A 257 -26.20 -11.29 -9.36
N SER A 258 -26.94 -12.05 -10.18
CA SER A 258 -28.26 -12.59 -9.86
C SER A 258 -28.20 -13.91 -9.07
N ILE A 259 -27.04 -14.58 -9.04
CA ILE A 259 -26.86 -15.85 -8.33
C ILE A 259 -26.30 -15.57 -6.92
N GLU A 260 -26.98 -16.12 -5.91
CA GLU A 260 -26.59 -16.00 -4.50
C GLU A 260 -25.19 -16.58 -4.27
N LYS A 261 -24.34 -15.81 -3.59
CA LYS A 261 -23.00 -16.26 -3.18
C LYS A 261 -23.14 -17.19 -1.97
N HIS A 262 -22.50 -18.34 -2.02
CA HIS A 262 -22.33 -19.17 -0.84
C HIS A 262 -21.29 -18.55 0.10
N PHE A 263 -21.73 -18.30 1.33
CA PHE A 263 -20.87 -17.90 2.43
C PHE A 263 -20.81 -19.04 3.45
N PRO A 264 -19.64 -19.33 4.03
CA PRO A 264 -19.60 -20.14 5.24
C PRO A 264 -20.51 -19.47 6.28
N GLU A 265 -21.30 -20.25 7.01
CA GLU A 265 -22.33 -19.76 7.96
C GLU A 265 -21.81 -18.78 9.03
N SER A 266 -20.49 -18.61 9.17
CA SER A 266 -19.86 -17.62 10.04
C SER A 266 -19.88 -16.17 9.49
N VAL A 267 -20.22 -15.93 8.22
CA VAL A 267 -20.09 -14.60 7.57
C VAL A 267 -21.43 -13.85 7.42
N THR A 268 -22.57 -14.52 7.58
CA THR A 268 -23.91 -13.92 7.43
C THR A 268 -24.28 -12.92 8.53
N TYR A 269 -23.47 -12.80 9.59
CA TYR A 269 -23.67 -11.80 10.65
C TYR A 269 -23.08 -10.42 10.33
N PHE A 270 -22.18 -10.29 9.34
CA PHE A 270 -21.48 -9.02 9.08
C PHE A 270 -22.12 -8.15 8.00
N THR A 271 -22.92 -8.72 7.10
CA THR A 271 -23.51 -7.98 5.96
C THR A 271 -24.86 -7.32 6.26
N ALA A 272 -25.56 -7.70 7.34
CA ALA A 272 -26.80 -7.04 7.76
C ALA A 272 -26.55 -5.69 8.48
N ALA A 273 -25.38 -5.50 9.09
CA ALA A 273 -25.03 -4.27 9.82
C ALA A 273 -24.56 -3.13 8.88
N ALA A 274 -24.02 -3.47 7.70
CA ALA A 274 -23.48 -2.49 6.76
C ALA A 274 -24.57 -1.76 5.96
N THR A 275 -25.70 -2.42 5.67
CA THR A 275 -26.79 -1.85 4.87
C THR A 275 -27.72 -0.94 5.69
N GLN A 276 -27.70 -1.02 7.02
CA GLN A 276 -28.43 -0.11 7.92
C GLN A 276 -27.69 1.22 8.18
N ALA A 277 -26.37 1.27 7.96
CA ALA A 277 -25.57 2.48 8.19
C ALA A 277 -25.61 3.49 7.03
N LEU A 278 -26.05 3.06 5.84
CA LEU A 278 -26.09 3.88 4.62
C LEU A 278 -27.40 4.65 4.38
N LEU A 279 -28.41 4.48 5.25
CA LEU A 279 -29.69 5.20 5.20
C LEU A 279 -29.80 6.40 6.17
N LEU A 280 -28.72 6.79 6.84
CA LEU A 280 -28.69 7.93 7.77
C LEU A 280 -28.29 9.28 7.12
N PHE A 281 -28.22 9.37 5.79
CA PHE A 281 -27.74 10.56 5.08
C PHE A 281 -28.69 11.14 4.01
N TYR A 282 -30.01 11.14 4.24
CA TYR A 282 -30.92 12.08 3.56
C TYR A 282 -32.00 12.61 4.51
N PRO A 283 -32.33 13.92 4.47
CA PRO A 283 -33.40 14.49 5.29
C PRO A 283 -34.75 14.27 4.58
N ILE A 284 -35.70 13.59 5.22
CA ILE A 284 -37.09 13.55 4.74
C ILE A 284 -38.03 13.84 5.90
N GLU A 285 -38.24 15.13 6.16
CA GLU A 285 -39.55 15.63 6.54
C GLU A 285 -40.42 15.72 5.29
N PHE A 286 -41.12 14.65 4.92
CA PHE A 286 -42.40 14.73 4.21
C PHE A 286 -43.02 13.33 4.16
N LEU A 287 -44.34 13.26 4.40
CA LEU A 287 -45.23 12.08 4.39
C LEU A 287 -45.50 11.43 5.76
N LYS A 288 -46.33 12.12 6.54
CA LYS A 288 -47.40 11.49 7.32
C LYS A 288 -48.34 10.74 6.37
N GLY A 289 -48.71 9.51 6.70
CA GLY A 289 -49.92 8.89 6.16
C GLY A 289 -49.96 7.36 6.23
N GLN A 290 -50.72 6.84 7.21
CA GLN A 290 -51.25 5.45 7.27
C GLN A 290 -50.15 4.37 7.50
N GLN A 291 -50.15 3.51 8.53
CA GLN A 291 -51.20 2.57 8.91
C GLN A 291 -50.79 1.90 10.25
N ARG A 292 -51.72 1.88 11.20
CA ARG A 292 -51.75 0.92 12.31
C ARG A 292 -52.06 -0.45 11.73
N HIS A 293 -51.33 -1.51 12.10
CA HIS A 293 -51.88 -2.80 12.56
C HIS A 293 -50.74 -3.83 12.72
N ILE A 294 -50.61 -4.31 13.95
CA ILE A 294 -50.36 -5.71 14.38
C ILE A 294 -49.54 -5.63 15.68
N LEU A 295 -50.28 -5.56 16.77
CA LEU A 295 -49.84 -5.83 18.12
C LEU A 295 -50.88 -6.81 18.65
N ALA A 296 -50.56 -8.10 18.64
CA ALA A 296 -51.22 -9.13 19.42
C ALA A 296 -50.50 -10.45 19.16
N ILE A 297 -49.75 -10.92 20.15
CA ILE A 297 -49.86 -12.28 20.71
C ILE A 297 -48.96 -12.31 21.94
N MET A 298 -49.65 -12.44 23.08
CA MET A 298 -49.19 -13.00 24.36
C MET A 298 -48.34 -12.13 25.28
N GLY A 299 -49.03 -11.49 26.22
CA GLY A 299 -48.51 -11.24 27.56
C GLY A 299 -48.75 -12.44 28.49
N ASN A 300 -47.95 -12.52 29.56
CA ASN A 300 -48.38 -12.42 30.96
C ASN A 300 -47.27 -12.93 31.89
N HIS A 301 -46.89 -12.07 32.86
CA HIS A 301 -46.82 -12.32 34.31
C HIS A 301 -46.00 -13.54 34.81
N ASP A 302 -45.04 -13.48 35.76
CA ASP A 302 -45.03 -12.82 37.09
C ASP A 302 -43.61 -13.01 37.76
N ILE A 303 -43.01 -11.98 38.42
CA ILE A 303 -42.87 -11.75 39.90
C ILE A 303 -41.60 -12.41 40.54
N GLU A 304 -40.54 -11.65 40.88
CA GLU A 304 -40.11 -11.05 42.20
C GLU A 304 -38.91 -11.84 42.79
N PHE A 305 -38.01 -11.39 43.67
CA PHE A 305 -37.56 -10.16 44.36
C PHE A 305 -36.11 -10.50 44.82
N ASP A 306 -35.19 -9.56 44.91
CA ASP A 306 -34.87 -8.93 46.21
C ASP A 306 -33.77 -7.88 46.06
N GLY A 307 -33.95 -6.78 46.77
CA GLY A 307 -33.03 -5.66 46.77
C GLY A 307 -32.63 -5.31 48.19
N GLU A 308 -31.35 -5.05 48.41
CA GLU A 308 -30.90 -4.26 49.55
C GLU A 308 -30.40 -2.90 49.07
N LYS A 309 -31.13 -1.87 49.49
CA LYS A 309 -30.69 -0.48 49.51
C LYS A 309 -29.90 -0.26 50.80
N ALA A 310 -28.71 0.31 50.69
CA ALA A 310 -28.10 1.11 51.75
C ALA A 310 -27.94 2.55 51.26
N SER A 311 -28.50 3.49 52.01
CA SER A 311 -28.51 4.92 51.72
C SER A 311 -27.25 5.61 52.24
N ALA A 312 -26.72 6.58 51.49
CA ALA A 312 -25.93 7.68 52.06
C ALA A 312 -26.18 8.98 51.26
N ALA A 313 -26.23 10.08 52.00
CA ALA A 313 -26.73 11.42 51.70
C ALA A 313 -26.06 12.17 50.53
N PRO A 314 -26.67 13.26 50.00
CA PRO A 314 -26.17 13.96 48.82
C PRO A 314 -24.93 14.80 49.15
N ALA A 315 -23.77 14.40 48.64
CA ALA A 315 -22.58 15.23 48.62
C ALA A 315 -22.57 16.14 47.38
N THR A 316 -22.34 17.42 47.66
CA THR A 316 -22.14 18.56 46.77
C THR A 316 -21.32 18.27 45.51
N TYR A 317 -21.85 18.70 44.36
CA TYR A 317 -21.16 18.74 43.06
C TYR A 317 -19.94 19.67 43.13
N SER A 318 -18.79 19.10 43.41
CA SER A 318 -17.48 19.70 43.15
C SER A 318 -16.49 18.56 43.07
N ASP A 319 -16.35 17.95 41.90
CA ASP A 319 -15.12 17.23 41.54
C ASP A 319 -14.95 17.29 40.02
N LYS A 320 -14.12 18.25 39.59
CA LYS A 320 -13.35 18.07 38.37
C LYS A 320 -12.33 16.97 38.69
N PRO A 321 -12.16 15.92 37.87
CA PRO A 321 -11.00 15.07 38.03
C PRO A 321 -9.76 15.96 37.85
N THR A 322 -8.92 16.03 38.86
CA THR A 322 -7.63 16.73 38.80
C THR A 322 -6.74 16.04 37.78
N THR A 323 -5.91 16.82 37.10
CA THR A 323 -4.96 16.36 36.07
C THR A 323 -4.06 15.22 36.57
N ASP A 324 -3.78 15.18 37.88
CA ASP A 324 -3.04 14.10 38.56
C ASP A 324 -3.77 12.75 38.54
N MET A 325 -5.11 12.73 38.59
CA MET A 325 -5.88 11.47 38.49
C MET A 325 -5.92 10.92 37.06
N MET A 326 -5.60 11.73 36.05
CA MET A 326 -5.63 11.35 34.64
C MET A 326 -4.28 10.77 34.15
N GLU A 327 -3.19 10.98 34.89
CA GLU A 327 -1.83 10.53 34.52
C GLU A 327 -1.49 9.09 34.98
N HIS A 328 -2.38 8.42 35.70
CA HIS A 328 -2.02 7.22 36.48
C HIS A 328 -2.86 5.96 36.19
N SER A 329 -3.71 5.95 35.16
CA SER A 329 -4.44 4.74 34.75
C SER A 329 -3.79 4.10 33.53
N PRO A 330 -3.55 2.79 33.52
CA PRO A 330 -3.18 2.07 32.31
C PRO A 330 -4.26 2.26 31.25
N VAL A 331 -3.89 2.66 30.03
CA VAL A 331 -4.85 2.92 28.95
C VAL A 331 -4.53 2.00 27.79
N THR A 332 -5.46 1.08 27.50
CA THR A 332 -5.38 0.27 26.28
C THR A 332 -5.84 1.10 25.08
N LEU A 333 -5.00 1.20 24.05
CA LEU A 333 -5.29 1.89 22.79
C LEU A 333 -5.15 0.90 21.63
N THR A 334 -6.27 0.55 21.00
CA THR A 334 -6.30 -0.27 19.78
C THR A 334 -6.33 0.58 18.51
N GLU A 335 -6.03 -0.02 17.36
CA GLU A 335 -6.12 0.69 16.07
C GLU A 335 -7.56 1.09 15.70
N GLU A 336 -8.56 0.36 16.20
CA GLU A 336 -9.98 0.73 16.04
C GLU A 336 -10.30 2.02 16.83
N ASP A 337 -9.85 2.10 18.07
CA ASP A 337 -10.00 3.30 18.91
C ASP A 337 -9.26 4.50 18.30
N ASN A 338 -8.04 4.29 17.80
CA ASN A 338 -7.25 5.30 17.07
C ASN A 338 -8.05 5.86 15.88
N THR A 339 -8.66 4.99 15.06
CA THR A 339 -9.49 5.41 13.92
C THR A 339 -10.76 6.14 14.36
N ARG A 340 -11.42 5.70 15.44
CA ARG A 340 -12.62 6.33 15.99
C ARG A 340 -12.34 7.76 16.49
N ILE A 341 -11.31 7.92 17.32
CA ILE A 341 -10.89 9.22 17.87
C ILE A 341 -10.48 10.17 16.74
N ARG A 342 -9.72 9.68 15.75
CA ARG A 342 -9.34 10.46 14.57
C ARG A 342 -10.56 10.98 13.82
N ARG A 343 -11.54 10.13 13.52
CA ARG A 343 -12.76 10.52 12.78
C ARG A 343 -13.59 11.56 13.54
N LYS A 344 -13.70 11.44 14.86
CA LYS A 344 -14.37 12.45 15.71
C LYS A 344 -13.64 13.78 15.67
N THR A 345 -12.32 13.75 15.75
CA THR A 345 -11.46 14.94 15.66
C THR A 345 -11.58 15.61 14.28
N ASP A 346 -11.56 14.83 13.18
CA ASP A 346 -11.76 15.33 11.82
C ASP A 346 -13.12 16.05 11.66
N ARG A 347 -14.20 15.52 12.25
CA ARG A 347 -15.54 16.13 12.14
C ARG A 347 -15.64 17.50 12.78
N VAL A 348 -14.88 17.76 13.85
CA VAL A 348 -14.98 19.02 14.62
C VAL A 348 -13.83 19.96 14.24
N VAL A 349 -12.58 19.53 14.44
CA VAL A 349 -11.41 20.40 14.33
C VAL A 349 -11.05 20.66 12.87
N LEU A 350 -10.91 19.62 12.04
CA LEU A 350 -10.56 19.80 10.63
C LEU A 350 -11.63 20.55 9.85
N THR A 351 -12.91 20.27 10.10
CA THR A 351 -14.03 21.03 9.50
C THR A 351 -13.92 22.51 9.83
N MET A 352 -13.62 22.86 11.08
CA MET A 352 -13.46 24.26 11.51
C MET A 352 -12.26 24.92 10.82
N LEU A 353 -11.09 24.27 10.84
CA LEU A 353 -9.88 24.78 10.19
C LEU A 353 -10.11 25.01 8.69
N THR A 354 -10.80 24.07 8.03
CA THR A 354 -11.12 24.17 6.60
C THR A 354 -12.09 25.32 6.33
N TRP A 355 -13.15 25.47 7.12
CA TRP A 355 -14.12 26.56 6.95
C TRP A 355 -13.50 27.93 7.17
N VAL A 356 -12.73 28.10 8.24
CA VAL A 356 -12.09 29.38 8.55
C VAL A 356 -11.02 29.73 7.52
N TYR A 357 -10.23 28.76 7.05
CA TYR A 357 -9.25 29.00 5.99
C TYR A 357 -9.92 29.33 4.65
N PHE A 358 -11.08 28.73 4.34
CA PHE A 358 -11.89 29.11 3.18
C PHE A 358 -12.32 30.58 3.24
N LEU A 359 -12.87 31.03 4.37
CA LEU A 359 -13.27 32.43 4.56
C LEU A 359 -12.08 33.38 4.45
N GLN A 360 -10.95 33.02 5.06
CA GLN A 360 -9.71 33.80 4.98
C GLN A 360 -9.27 34.04 3.52
N VAL A 361 -9.26 33.00 2.69
CA VAL A 361 -8.86 33.16 1.28
C VAL A 361 -9.93 33.88 0.47
N LEU A 362 -11.21 33.64 0.75
CA LEU A 362 -12.32 34.32 0.09
C LEU A 362 -12.26 35.84 0.31
N ASP A 363 -12.08 36.28 1.55
CA ASP A 363 -12.00 37.69 1.95
C ASP A 363 -10.79 38.40 1.28
N LYS A 364 -9.67 37.70 1.08
CA LYS A 364 -8.53 38.22 0.29
C LYS A 364 -8.88 38.38 -1.19
N GLY A 365 -9.63 37.43 -1.75
CA GLY A 365 -9.99 37.38 -3.17
C GLY A 365 -10.92 38.50 -3.62
N VAL A 366 -11.72 39.09 -2.71
CA VAL A 366 -12.69 40.15 -3.04
C VAL A 366 -12.02 41.38 -3.66
N LEU A 367 -10.77 41.69 -3.30
CA LEU A 367 -10.02 42.81 -3.88
C LEU A 367 -9.71 42.63 -5.38
N GLY A 368 -9.40 41.40 -5.80
CA GLY A 368 -9.10 41.09 -7.20
C GLY A 368 -10.35 41.13 -8.07
N THR A 369 -11.47 40.62 -7.56
CA THR A 369 -12.76 40.65 -8.27
C THR A 369 -13.32 42.07 -8.34
N GLY A 370 -13.23 42.86 -7.27
CA GLY A 370 -13.65 44.26 -7.25
C GLY A 370 -12.94 45.13 -8.30
N ALA A 371 -11.66 44.88 -8.58
CA ALA A 371 -10.91 45.60 -9.60
C ALA A 371 -11.47 45.42 -11.03
N VAL A 372 -12.02 44.24 -11.35
CA VAL A 372 -12.66 44.00 -12.66
C VAL A 372 -13.95 44.82 -12.82
N PHE A 373 -14.63 45.10 -11.71
CA PHE A 373 -15.90 45.82 -11.66
C PHE A 373 -15.79 47.34 -11.49
N GLY A 374 -14.57 47.90 -11.46
CA GLY A 374 -14.38 49.35 -11.43
C GLY A 374 -13.98 49.92 -10.07
N LEU A 375 -13.52 49.10 -9.13
CA LEU A 375 -13.06 49.56 -7.81
C LEU A 375 -12.11 50.77 -7.86
N GLN A 376 -11.18 50.79 -8.83
CA GLN A 376 -10.23 51.89 -8.99
C GLN A 376 -10.92 53.19 -9.39
N ASP A 377 -11.95 53.11 -10.24
CA ASP A 377 -12.75 54.25 -10.69
C ASP A 377 -13.62 54.78 -9.54
N ASP A 378 -14.27 53.88 -8.80
CA ASP A 378 -15.18 54.19 -7.67
C ASP A 378 -14.48 54.85 -6.48
N THR A 379 -13.17 54.65 -6.34
CA THR A 379 -12.36 55.16 -5.21
C THR A 379 -11.31 56.19 -5.63
N HIS A 380 -11.33 56.57 -6.92
CA HIS A 380 -10.43 57.56 -7.52
C HIS A 380 -8.93 57.24 -7.36
N MET A 381 -8.56 55.95 -7.42
CA MET A 381 -7.17 55.53 -7.27
C MET A 381 -6.34 55.81 -8.53
N THR A 382 -5.08 56.22 -8.35
CA THR A 382 -4.14 56.53 -9.43
C THR A 382 -2.76 55.92 -9.20
N GLY A 383 -2.01 55.70 -10.28
CA GLY A 383 -0.61 55.24 -10.21
C GLY A 383 -0.44 53.89 -9.52
N HIS A 384 0.36 53.86 -8.43
CA HIS A 384 0.70 52.64 -7.67
C HIS A 384 -0.25 52.35 -6.50
N GLU A 385 -1.32 53.13 -6.32
CA GLU A 385 -2.21 53.02 -5.15
C GLU A 385 -2.91 51.67 -5.05
N TYR A 386 -3.36 51.08 -6.17
CA TYR A 386 -3.96 49.74 -6.15
C TYR A 386 -2.95 48.65 -5.73
N SER A 387 -1.72 48.71 -6.23
CA SER A 387 -0.65 47.78 -5.83
C SER A 387 -0.28 47.94 -4.35
N LEU A 388 -0.30 49.18 -3.84
CA LEU A 388 -0.07 49.46 -2.42
C LEU A 388 -1.21 48.95 -1.53
N LEU A 389 -2.46 49.04 -2.01
CA LEU A 389 -3.64 48.48 -1.34
C LEU A 389 -3.58 46.95 -1.26
N GLY A 390 -3.07 46.28 -2.29
CA GLY A 390 -2.79 44.83 -2.24
C GLY A 390 -1.69 44.46 -1.25
N SER A 391 -0.78 45.39 -0.94
CA SER A 391 0.42 45.16 -0.15
C SER A 391 0.26 45.47 1.35
N ILE A 392 -0.69 46.34 1.74
CA ILE A 392 -0.81 46.81 3.13
C ILE A 392 -1.22 45.71 4.13
N ALA A 393 -2.07 44.77 3.73
CA ALA A 393 -2.46 43.66 4.59
C ALA A 393 -1.26 42.74 4.90
N PRO A 394 -0.46 42.30 3.91
CA PRO A 394 0.82 41.64 4.17
C PRO A 394 1.81 42.43 5.04
N ILE A 395 1.87 43.77 4.91
CA ILE A 395 2.72 44.61 5.78
C ILE A 395 2.26 44.53 7.25
N ALA A 396 0.96 44.65 7.49
CA ALA A 396 0.39 44.48 8.82
C ALA A 396 0.68 43.09 9.39
N GLN A 397 0.54 42.06 8.54
CA GLN A 397 0.84 40.67 8.91
C GLN A 397 2.31 40.49 9.31
N LEU A 398 3.24 41.06 8.54
CA LEU A 398 4.67 41.00 8.79
C LEU A 398 5.03 41.65 10.14
N GLY A 399 4.52 42.85 10.40
CA GLY A 399 4.77 43.58 11.66
C GLY A 399 4.16 42.90 12.89
N TRP A 400 3.04 42.19 12.73
CA TRP A 400 2.33 41.52 13.83
C TRP A 400 2.83 40.10 14.14
N GLN A 401 3.76 39.54 13.34
CA GLN A 401 4.25 38.17 13.55
C GLN A 401 4.89 37.93 14.93
N PRO A 402 5.77 38.80 15.47
CA PRO A 402 6.36 38.57 16.79
C PRO A 402 5.32 38.52 17.91
N PHE A 403 4.28 39.35 17.81
CA PHE A 403 3.19 39.36 18.78
C PHE A 403 2.27 38.14 18.61
N SER A 404 2.05 37.69 17.38
CA SER A 404 1.32 36.45 17.09
C SER A 404 2.01 35.23 17.71
N ALA A 405 3.33 35.13 17.61
CA ALA A 405 4.13 34.05 18.20
C ALA A 405 3.92 33.94 19.72
N TRP A 406 3.82 35.10 20.39
CA TRP A 406 3.57 35.19 21.83
C TRP A 406 2.11 34.85 22.17
N LEU A 407 1.14 35.40 21.44
CA LEU A 407 -0.30 35.13 21.66
C LEU A 407 -0.64 33.65 21.52
N ILE A 408 -0.07 32.95 20.53
CA ILE A 408 -0.40 31.54 20.29
C ILE A 408 0.04 30.65 21.46
N VAL A 409 1.13 30.99 22.15
CA VAL A 409 1.59 30.23 23.33
C VAL A 409 0.79 30.60 24.59
N LYS A 410 0.42 31.88 24.73
CA LYS A 410 -0.19 32.41 25.96
C LYS A 410 -1.72 32.34 26.00
N VAL A 411 -2.39 32.41 24.86
CA VAL A 411 -3.85 32.52 24.79
C VAL A 411 -4.45 31.20 24.33
N PRO A 412 -5.44 30.65 25.06
CA PRO A 412 -6.14 29.44 24.64
C PRO A 412 -6.76 29.59 23.24
N HIS A 413 -6.57 28.59 22.39
CA HIS A 413 -6.96 28.62 20.98
C HIS A 413 -8.47 28.85 20.78
N ARG A 414 -9.30 28.35 21.70
CA ARG A 414 -10.75 28.59 21.75
C ARG A 414 -11.13 30.06 21.84
N ILE A 415 -10.30 30.91 22.42
CA ILE A 415 -10.53 32.36 22.53
C ILE A 415 -9.82 33.09 21.40
N LEU A 416 -8.57 32.69 21.12
CA LEU A 416 -7.72 33.36 20.14
C LEU A 416 -8.32 33.30 18.72
N MET A 417 -8.71 32.11 18.24
CA MET A 417 -9.22 31.96 16.87
C MET A 417 -10.51 32.77 16.64
N PRO A 418 -11.56 32.67 17.46
CA PRO A 418 -12.78 33.48 17.26
C PRO A 418 -12.53 34.99 17.34
N SER A 419 -11.63 35.44 18.22
CA SER A 419 -11.32 36.86 18.37
C SER A 419 -10.67 37.43 17.10
N MET A 420 -9.80 36.64 16.46
CA MET A 420 -9.21 36.99 15.17
C MET A 420 -10.26 37.00 14.07
N VAL A 421 -11.09 35.94 13.97
CA VAL A 421 -12.20 35.83 13.00
C VAL A 421 -13.13 37.03 13.08
N LEU A 422 -13.52 37.42 14.29
CA LEU A 422 -14.37 38.56 14.52
C LEU A 422 -13.70 39.87 14.09
N GLY A 423 -12.44 40.07 14.47
CA GLY A 423 -11.68 41.28 14.16
C GLY A 423 -11.50 41.50 12.65
N TRP A 424 -11.11 40.45 11.91
CA TRP A 424 -10.97 40.58 10.45
C TRP A 424 -12.32 40.65 9.73
N GLY A 425 -13.35 39.94 10.21
CA GLY A 425 -14.70 40.01 9.63
C GLY A 425 -15.33 41.40 9.75
N ILE A 426 -15.12 42.09 10.89
CA ILE A 426 -15.55 43.48 11.07
C ILE A 426 -14.79 44.39 10.09
N ALA A 427 -13.46 44.24 9.98
CA ALA A 427 -12.66 45.05 9.06
C ALA A 427 -13.07 44.87 7.58
N GLU A 428 -13.37 43.63 7.17
CA GLU A 428 -13.88 43.33 5.82
C GLU A 428 -15.28 43.93 5.61
N THR A 429 -16.18 43.79 6.59
CA THR A 429 -17.53 44.40 6.53
C THR A 429 -17.44 45.92 6.39
N MET A 430 -16.53 46.57 7.11
CA MET A 430 -16.31 48.02 7.02
C MET A 430 -15.72 48.46 5.68
N THR A 431 -15.09 47.55 4.92
CA THR A 431 -14.53 47.88 3.60
C THR A 431 -15.62 48.27 2.60
N SER A 432 -16.86 47.77 2.76
CA SER A 432 -17.98 48.18 1.90
C SER A 432 -18.43 49.63 2.11
N LEU A 433 -17.96 50.30 3.16
CA LEU A 433 -18.27 51.70 3.49
C LEU A 433 -17.16 52.67 3.05
N CYS A 434 -16.09 52.18 2.42
CA CYS A 434 -14.96 52.99 2.01
C CYS A 434 -15.19 53.62 0.63
N HIS A 435 -14.91 54.92 0.50
CA HIS A 435 -15.09 55.68 -0.75
C HIS A 435 -13.79 56.33 -1.26
N ASP A 436 -12.67 56.07 -0.59
CA ASP A 436 -11.38 56.65 -0.92
C ASP A 436 -10.23 55.70 -0.56
N PHE A 437 -9.07 55.93 -1.17
CA PHE A 437 -7.88 55.11 -0.95
C PHE A 437 -7.46 55.01 0.53
N LYS A 438 -7.58 56.08 1.32
CA LYS A 438 -7.08 56.12 2.71
C LYS A 438 -7.95 55.27 3.63
N THR A 439 -9.27 55.34 3.47
CA THR A 439 -10.21 54.53 4.26
C THR A 439 -10.09 53.04 3.92
N MET A 440 -9.90 52.71 2.63
CA MET A 440 -9.62 51.33 2.21
C MET A 440 -8.29 50.79 2.78
N MET A 441 -7.24 51.61 2.77
CA MET A 441 -5.94 51.24 3.35
C MET A 441 -6.05 50.92 4.85
N ALA A 442 -6.81 51.70 5.60
CA ALA A 442 -7.04 51.46 7.02
C ALA A 442 -7.78 50.14 7.27
N CYS A 443 -8.89 49.88 6.56
CA CYS A 443 -9.65 48.64 6.72
C CYS A 443 -8.79 47.41 6.36
N ARG A 444 -8.04 47.45 5.26
CA ARG A 444 -7.16 46.34 4.87
C ARG A 444 -5.97 46.15 5.82
N PHE A 445 -5.45 47.21 6.44
CA PHE A 445 -4.42 47.10 7.47
C PHE A 445 -4.94 46.30 8.67
N PHE A 446 -6.12 46.63 9.20
CA PHE A 446 -6.72 45.90 10.32
C PHE A 446 -7.10 44.47 9.95
N LEU A 447 -7.60 44.24 8.74
CA LEU A 447 -7.84 42.89 8.22
C LEU A 447 -6.55 42.07 8.27
N GLY A 448 -5.45 42.60 7.70
CA GLY A 448 -4.15 41.95 7.74
C GLY A 448 -3.65 41.68 9.17
N LEU A 449 -3.78 42.66 10.07
CA LEU A 449 -3.39 42.56 11.48
C LEU A 449 -4.07 41.39 12.19
N PHE A 450 -5.40 41.29 12.10
CA PHE A 450 -6.18 40.24 12.77
C PHE A 450 -5.99 38.87 12.14
N GLU A 451 -5.69 38.81 10.85
CA GLU A 451 -5.48 37.57 10.11
C GLU A 451 -4.06 36.97 10.31
N ALA A 452 -3.10 37.79 10.74
CA ALA A 452 -1.68 37.48 10.76
C ALA A 452 -1.27 36.19 11.50
N GLY A 453 -2.00 35.82 12.55
CA GLY A 453 -1.70 34.63 13.36
C GLY A 453 -2.40 33.35 12.91
N CYS A 454 -3.29 33.40 11.91
CA CYS A 454 -4.19 32.28 11.61
C CYS A 454 -3.44 31.06 11.08
N LEU A 455 -2.53 31.25 10.12
CA LEU A 455 -1.79 30.14 9.52
C LEU A 455 -0.84 29.45 10.53
N PRO A 456 -0.04 30.18 11.34
CA PRO A 456 0.71 29.58 12.43
C PRO A 456 -0.18 28.83 13.43
N LEU A 457 -1.33 29.40 13.79
CA LEU A 457 -2.30 28.78 14.69
C LEU A 457 -2.84 27.45 14.12
N PHE A 458 -3.20 27.41 12.83
CA PHE A 458 -3.71 26.20 12.18
C PHE A 458 -2.65 25.10 12.10
N ALA A 459 -1.40 25.47 11.83
CA ALA A 459 -0.28 24.53 11.80
C ALA A 459 -0.03 23.92 13.19
N ILE A 460 -0.07 24.75 14.24
CA ILE A 460 0.11 24.31 15.63
C ILE A 460 -1.05 23.41 16.06
N MET A 461 -2.29 23.82 15.83
CA MET A 461 -3.46 23.00 16.15
C MET A 461 -3.46 21.68 15.39
N THR A 462 -3.08 21.66 14.10
CA THR A 462 -2.94 20.40 13.36
C THR A 462 -1.92 19.48 14.04
N GLY A 463 -0.83 20.04 14.58
CA GLY A 463 0.15 19.31 15.38
C GLY A 463 -0.37 18.76 16.71
N GLN A 464 -1.23 19.52 17.39
CA GLN A 464 -1.79 19.18 18.71
C GLN A 464 -2.93 18.16 18.65
N TRP A 465 -3.67 18.10 17.54
CA TRP A 465 -4.84 17.23 17.42
C TRP A 465 -4.58 15.93 16.65
N TYR A 466 -3.45 15.83 15.94
CA TYR A 466 -3.15 14.73 15.03
C TYR A 466 -1.74 14.16 15.20
N ARG A 467 -1.60 12.86 14.94
CA ARG A 467 -0.28 12.20 14.88
C ARG A 467 0.52 12.71 13.69
N ARG A 468 1.86 12.71 13.78
CA ARG A 468 2.75 13.19 12.70
C ARG A 468 2.47 12.57 11.33
N VAL A 469 2.16 11.27 11.28
CA VAL A 469 1.78 10.57 10.03
C VAL A 469 0.46 11.08 9.41
N GLU A 470 -0.44 11.63 10.22
CA GLU A 470 -1.78 12.07 9.80
C GLU A 470 -1.83 13.55 9.37
N GLN A 471 -0.93 14.36 9.92
CA GLN A 471 -0.89 15.82 9.75
C GLN A 471 -0.84 16.28 8.29
N PRO A 472 0.03 15.74 7.39
CA PRO A 472 0.21 16.35 6.08
C PRO A 472 -1.03 16.26 5.18
N LEU A 473 -1.83 15.20 5.30
CA LEU A 473 -3.11 15.10 4.60
C LEU A 473 -4.10 16.16 5.11
N ARG A 474 -4.19 16.38 6.43
CA ARG A 474 -5.07 17.42 7.01
C ARG A 474 -4.62 18.81 6.59
N VAL A 475 -3.32 19.07 6.59
CA VAL A 475 -2.73 20.29 6.03
C VAL A 475 -3.19 20.50 4.61
N SER A 476 -3.10 19.48 3.75
CA SER A 476 -3.55 19.60 2.35
C SER A 476 -5.04 19.89 2.20
N ILE A 477 -5.90 19.33 3.07
CA ILE A 477 -7.35 19.53 2.99
C ILE A 477 -7.72 20.97 3.25
N TRP A 478 -7.27 21.56 4.36
CA TRP A 478 -7.58 22.96 4.61
C TRP A 478 -6.84 23.87 3.62
N TYR A 479 -5.59 23.59 3.24
CA TYR A 479 -4.86 24.40 2.25
C TYR A 479 -5.52 24.41 0.85
N SER A 480 -6.19 23.32 0.48
CA SER A 480 -6.92 23.20 -0.79
C SER A 480 -8.04 24.22 -0.94
N MET A 481 -8.51 24.85 0.16
CA MET A 481 -9.50 25.91 0.07
C MET A 481 -9.02 27.14 -0.67
N ASN A 482 -7.71 27.29 -0.96
CA ASN A 482 -7.25 28.28 -1.93
C ASN A 482 -7.97 28.14 -3.28
N GLY A 483 -8.12 26.90 -3.76
CA GLY A 483 -8.83 26.62 -5.00
C GLY A 483 -10.34 26.80 -4.86
N THR A 484 -10.93 26.29 -3.77
CA THR A 484 -12.38 26.41 -3.50
C THR A 484 -12.82 27.87 -3.36
N ALA A 485 -12.06 28.69 -2.63
CA ALA A 485 -12.33 30.11 -2.48
C ALA A 485 -12.17 30.86 -3.82
N THR A 486 -11.20 30.50 -4.66
CA THR A 486 -11.06 31.07 -6.01
C THR A 486 -12.30 30.80 -6.87
N MET A 487 -12.85 29.59 -6.81
CA MET A 487 -14.11 29.26 -7.50
C MET A 487 -15.31 30.03 -6.93
N ALA A 488 -15.42 30.12 -5.61
CA ALA A 488 -16.51 30.82 -4.94
C ALA A 488 -16.47 32.34 -5.17
N ALA A 489 -15.27 32.94 -5.21
CA ALA A 489 -15.08 34.36 -5.47
C ALA A 489 -15.63 34.76 -6.85
N ALA A 490 -15.51 33.89 -7.87
CA ALA A 490 -16.10 34.14 -9.18
C ALA A 490 -17.64 34.24 -9.17
N ALA A 491 -18.31 33.69 -8.14
CA ALA A 491 -19.77 33.61 -8.05
C ALA A 491 -20.40 34.53 -6.97
N LEU A 492 -19.68 34.87 -5.89
CA LEU A 492 -20.28 35.44 -4.66
C LEU A 492 -19.70 36.80 -4.20
N SER A 493 -18.94 37.51 -5.04
CA SER A 493 -18.12 38.66 -4.59
C SER A 493 -18.91 39.94 -4.28
N ILE A 494 -19.42 40.07 -3.05
CA ILE A 494 -19.88 41.33 -2.43
C ILE A 494 -19.21 41.47 -1.05
N TYR A 495 -18.39 42.51 -0.84
CA TYR A 495 -17.65 42.80 0.41
C TYR A 495 -18.53 42.66 1.67
N LEU A 496 -19.74 43.21 1.64
CA LEU A 496 -20.67 43.18 2.77
C LEU A 496 -21.12 41.76 3.13
N PHE A 497 -21.37 40.91 2.13
CA PHE A 497 -21.82 39.53 2.36
C PHE A 497 -20.70 38.69 2.96
N CYS A 498 -19.50 38.76 2.39
CA CYS A 498 -18.32 38.04 2.87
C CYS A 498 -17.97 38.43 4.32
N GLY A 499 -17.90 39.74 4.60
CA GLY A 499 -17.60 40.24 5.94
C GLY A 499 -18.62 39.78 7.01
N LEU A 500 -19.92 39.86 6.71
CA LEU A 500 -20.97 39.42 7.64
C LEU A 500 -20.94 37.91 7.89
N LEU A 501 -20.69 37.11 6.84
CA LEU A 501 -20.54 35.66 6.95
C LEU A 501 -19.38 35.30 7.89
N THR A 502 -18.27 36.01 7.77
CA THR A 502 -17.12 35.86 8.66
C THR A 502 -17.46 36.26 10.11
N VAL A 503 -18.15 37.38 10.33
CA VAL A 503 -18.57 37.81 11.67
C VAL A 503 -19.47 36.77 12.35
N VAL A 504 -20.42 36.18 11.62
CA VAL A 504 -21.31 35.12 12.12
C VAL A 504 -20.55 33.83 12.43
N THR A 505 -19.42 33.59 11.77
CA THR A 505 -18.59 32.40 12.01
C THR A 505 -17.87 32.45 13.36
N ALA A 506 -17.50 33.64 13.86
CA ALA A 506 -16.79 33.77 15.14
C ALA A 506 -17.46 33.08 16.34
N PRO A 507 -18.77 33.29 16.65
CA PRO A 507 -19.42 32.59 17.75
C PRO A 507 -19.52 31.07 17.53
N VAL A 508 -19.61 30.62 16.27
CA VAL A 508 -19.59 29.19 15.93
C VAL A 508 -18.24 28.57 16.27
N CYS A 509 -17.13 29.23 15.90
CA CYS A 509 -15.79 28.82 16.27
C CYS A 509 -15.64 28.69 17.80
N TYR A 510 -16.12 29.68 18.57
CA TYR A 510 -16.03 29.67 20.03
C TYR A 510 -16.82 28.53 20.68
N TYR A 511 -17.97 28.18 20.11
CA TYR A 511 -18.83 27.14 20.66
C TYR A 511 -18.29 25.74 20.41
N PHE A 512 -17.74 25.46 19.22
CA PHE A 512 -17.32 24.11 18.82
C PHE A 512 -15.84 23.81 19.08
N LEU A 513 -14.98 24.83 19.16
CA LEU A 513 -13.55 24.60 19.35
C LEU A 513 -13.21 24.35 20.82
N ASP A 514 -12.38 23.33 21.07
CA ASP A 514 -11.77 23.05 22.37
C ASP A 514 -10.26 23.32 22.30
N ASN A 515 -9.62 23.51 23.46
CA ASN A 515 -8.19 23.90 23.51
C ASN A 515 -7.24 22.72 23.31
N ASP A 516 -7.62 21.55 23.84
CA ASP A 516 -6.75 20.39 23.94
C ASP A 516 -7.57 19.08 23.94
N ILE A 517 -6.90 17.96 23.63
CA ILE A 517 -7.55 16.66 23.56
C ILE A 517 -8.04 16.16 24.93
N SER A 518 -7.39 16.60 26.01
CA SER A 518 -7.70 16.16 27.39
C SER A 518 -9.02 16.76 27.90
N GLN A 519 -9.41 17.92 27.37
CA GLN A 519 -10.64 18.65 27.71
C GLN A 519 -11.68 18.65 26.58
N ALA A 520 -11.46 17.89 25.50
CA ALA A 520 -12.31 17.87 24.32
C ALA A 520 -13.76 17.45 24.66
N ARG A 521 -14.73 18.35 24.46
CA ARG A 521 -16.15 18.13 24.80
C ARG A 521 -16.81 17.07 23.93
N PHE A 522 -16.29 16.83 22.73
CA PHE A 522 -16.81 15.83 21.79
C PHE A 522 -16.23 14.42 21.97
N LEU A 523 -15.28 14.23 22.89
CA LEU A 523 -14.71 12.93 23.27
C LEU A 523 -15.25 12.47 24.63
N THR A 524 -15.46 11.17 24.79
CA THR A 524 -15.79 10.58 26.11
C THR A 524 -14.59 10.64 27.06
N PRO A 525 -14.78 10.52 28.40
CA PRO A 525 -13.67 10.51 29.36
C PRO A 525 -12.57 9.50 29.02
N GLU A 526 -12.94 8.30 28.59
CA GLU A 526 -12.02 7.25 28.16
C GLU A 526 -11.30 7.60 26.84
N GLU A 527 -12.02 8.13 25.85
CA GLU A 527 -11.44 8.55 24.57
C GLU A 527 -10.45 9.71 24.72
N ARG A 528 -10.60 10.56 25.74
CA ARG A 528 -9.64 11.62 26.07
C ARG A 528 -8.31 11.03 26.55
N LEU A 529 -8.37 10.02 27.43
CA LEU A 529 -7.18 9.32 27.92
C LEU A 529 -6.45 8.61 26.77
N GLN A 530 -7.21 7.87 25.95
CA GLN A 530 -6.70 7.23 24.73
C GLN A 530 -6.12 8.26 23.74
N GLY A 531 -6.74 9.43 23.62
CA GLY A 531 -6.28 10.53 22.77
C GLY A 531 -4.96 11.16 23.21
N VAL A 532 -4.77 11.34 24.52
CA VAL A 532 -3.49 11.82 25.08
C VAL A 532 -2.39 10.82 24.78
N GLU A 533 -2.63 9.53 25.03
CA GLU A 533 -1.64 8.49 24.80
C GLU A 533 -1.27 8.35 23.32
N ARG A 534 -2.28 8.43 22.44
CA ARG A 534 -2.12 8.46 20.98
C ARG A 534 -1.15 9.55 20.53
N LEU A 535 -1.22 10.74 21.13
CA LEU A 535 -0.39 11.89 20.76
C LEU A 535 0.97 11.91 21.46
N ARG A 536 1.15 11.14 22.54
CA ARG A 536 2.43 11.00 23.26
C ARG A 536 3.56 10.52 22.34
N THR A 537 3.22 9.70 21.33
CA THR A 537 4.14 9.25 20.27
C THR A 537 4.77 10.37 19.45
N ASN A 538 4.18 11.57 19.44
CA ASN A 538 4.73 12.70 18.68
C ASN A 538 6.02 13.28 19.31
N LYS A 539 6.45 12.87 20.53
CA LYS A 539 7.66 13.35 21.23
C LYS A 539 7.88 14.87 21.15
N SER A 540 6.81 15.66 21.20
CA SER A 540 6.83 17.10 20.89
C SER A 540 6.65 17.96 22.15
N GLY A 541 7.43 17.71 23.21
CA GLY A 541 7.38 18.47 24.47
C GLY A 541 6.05 18.35 25.24
N ASP A 542 6.07 18.61 26.54
CA ASP A 542 4.84 18.72 27.33
C ASP A 542 4.13 20.04 27.00
N GLU A 543 3.03 19.94 26.25
CA GLU A 543 2.25 21.09 25.78
C GLU A 543 1.47 21.80 26.91
N LYS A 544 1.51 21.28 28.15
CA LYS A 544 0.94 21.91 29.36
C LYS A 544 1.67 23.19 29.79
N VAL A 545 2.85 23.45 29.24
CA VAL A 545 3.70 24.58 29.63
C VAL A 545 3.36 25.82 28.80
N HIS A 546 2.44 26.67 29.28
CA HIS A 546 2.20 28.02 28.72
C HIS A 546 3.37 29.01 28.97
N GLU A 547 4.61 28.52 29.03
CA GLU A 547 5.81 29.30 29.29
C GLU A 547 6.54 29.62 27.98
N PHE A 548 6.85 30.91 27.79
CA PHE A 548 7.54 31.38 26.60
C PHE A 548 9.05 31.45 26.90
N LYS A 549 9.82 30.52 26.35
CA LYS A 549 11.25 30.34 26.67
C LYS A 549 12.16 31.13 25.72
N TRP A 550 12.80 32.18 26.22
CA TRP A 550 13.73 33.01 25.44
C TRP A 550 14.94 32.27 24.87
N ALA A 551 15.41 31.20 25.53
CA ALA A 551 16.49 30.37 25.01
C ALA A 551 16.12 29.72 23.65
N GLN A 552 14.89 29.20 23.54
CA GLN A 552 14.36 28.62 22.30
C GLN A 552 14.17 29.66 21.20
N VAL A 553 13.87 30.92 21.55
CA VAL A 553 13.77 32.05 20.60
C VAL A 553 15.13 32.31 19.95
N TRP A 554 16.19 32.43 20.75
CA TRP A 554 17.53 32.66 20.24
C TRP A 554 18.05 31.47 19.44
N GLU A 555 17.70 30.25 19.84
CA GLU A 555 18.00 29.07 19.05
C GLU A 555 17.33 29.13 17.68
N ALA A 556 16.03 29.44 17.61
CA ALA A 556 15.30 29.57 16.34
C ALA A 556 15.92 30.66 15.44
N ALA A 557 16.28 31.80 16.02
CA ALA A 557 16.83 32.95 15.29
C ALA A 557 18.23 32.72 14.73
N LEU A 558 19.05 31.88 15.36
CA LEU A 558 20.41 31.55 14.91
C LEU A 558 20.46 30.27 14.05
N ASP A 559 19.34 29.56 13.89
CA ASP A 559 19.27 28.30 13.18
C ASP A 559 19.17 28.52 11.65
N ILE A 560 20.19 28.07 10.93
CA ILE A 560 20.26 28.17 9.46
C ILE A 560 19.07 27.46 8.81
N LYS A 561 18.59 26.34 9.37
CA LYS A 561 17.46 25.60 8.81
C LYS A 561 16.19 26.46 8.81
N THR A 562 16.01 27.28 9.85
CA THR A 562 14.87 28.17 10.01
C THR A 562 14.86 29.23 8.91
N TRP A 563 16.01 29.89 8.67
CA TRP A 563 16.13 30.89 7.61
C TRP A 563 15.93 30.30 6.21
N LEU A 564 16.41 29.07 5.97
CA LEU A 564 16.12 28.39 4.70
C LEU A 564 14.62 28.11 4.53
N TRP A 565 13.90 27.75 5.59
CA TRP A 565 12.43 27.67 5.53
C TRP A 565 11.76 29.02 5.24
N VAL A 566 12.26 30.11 5.84
CA VAL A 566 11.76 31.48 5.58
C VAL A 566 11.94 31.84 4.11
N VAL A 567 13.14 31.64 3.55
CA VAL A 567 13.40 31.95 2.15
C VAL A 567 12.54 31.08 1.23
N LEU A 568 12.42 29.77 1.51
CA LEU A 568 11.54 28.87 0.76
C LEU A 568 10.06 29.21 0.90
N ALA A 569 9.64 29.91 1.95
CA ALA A 569 8.30 30.46 2.10
C ALA A 569 8.08 31.74 1.28
N ILE A 570 9.10 32.59 1.10
CA ILE A 570 9.01 33.83 0.31
C ILE A 570 8.73 33.53 -1.16
N LEU A 571 9.48 32.60 -1.75
CA LEU A 571 9.49 32.37 -3.20
C LEU A 571 8.12 31.98 -3.80
N PRO A 572 7.40 30.95 -3.31
CA PRO A 572 6.09 30.60 -3.87
C PRO A 572 5.03 31.67 -3.61
N ASN A 573 5.13 32.41 -2.50
CA ASN A 573 4.18 33.48 -2.16
C ASN A 573 4.46 34.80 -2.91
N LEU A 574 5.68 34.99 -3.41
CA LEU A 574 5.98 36.03 -4.40
C LEU A 574 5.29 35.69 -5.73
N GLY A 575 5.36 34.43 -6.16
CA GLY A 575 4.70 33.94 -7.38
C GLY A 575 3.17 33.92 -7.31
N SER A 576 2.57 33.83 -6.11
CA SER A 576 1.11 33.75 -5.94
C SER A 576 0.37 35.05 -6.29
N ALA A 577 1.07 36.18 -6.43
CA ALA A 577 0.50 37.43 -6.92
C ALA A 577 -0.04 37.33 -8.36
N LEU A 578 0.58 36.46 -9.18
CA LEU A 578 0.19 36.23 -10.58
C LEU A 578 -1.25 35.72 -10.69
N PRO A 579 -1.66 34.61 -10.02
CA PRO A 579 -3.05 34.17 -10.05
C PRO A 579 -3.96 34.89 -9.04
N GLY A 580 -3.41 35.43 -7.95
CA GLY A 580 -4.20 36.02 -6.86
C GLY A 580 -4.74 37.41 -7.17
N VAL A 581 -3.84 38.39 -7.31
CA VAL A 581 -4.22 39.80 -7.52
C VAL A 581 -4.40 40.10 -9.00
N PHE A 582 -3.51 39.58 -9.85
CA PHE A 582 -3.49 39.88 -11.29
C PHE A 582 -4.19 38.83 -12.15
N GLY A 583 -4.61 37.70 -11.60
CA GLY A 583 -5.18 36.58 -12.37
C GLY A 583 -6.36 36.98 -13.27
N PRO A 584 -7.41 37.64 -12.74
CA PRO A 584 -8.49 38.18 -13.55
C PRO A 584 -8.01 39.21 -14.59
N LEU A 585 -7.03 40.06 -14.26
CA LEU A 585 -6.50 41.06 -15.20
C LEU A 585 -5.71 40.42 -16.34
N ILE A 586 -4.96 39.34 -16.07
CA ILE A 586 -4.21 38.57 -17.07
C ILE A 586 -5.19 37.89 -18.04
N ILE A 587 -6.22 37.20 -17.52
CA ILE A 587 -7.24 36.57 -18.38
C ILE A 587 -7.99 37.62 -19.20
N LYS A 588 -8.35 38.77 -18.61
CA LYS A 588 -8.94 39.89 -19.34
C LYS A 588 -8.01 40.38 -20.46
N GLY A 589 -6.70 40.41 -20.20
CA GLY A 589 -5.65 40.72 -21.17
C GLY A 589 -5.59 39.77 -22.37
N PHE A 590 -6.18 38.58 -22.30
CA PHE A 590 -6.30 37.66 -23.44
C PHE A 590 -7.41 38.10 -24.43
N GLY A 591 -8.25 39.07 -24.04
CA GLY A 591 -9.31 39.66 -24.86
C GLY A 591 -10.71 39.09 -24.60
N PHE A 592 -10.97 38.62 -23.37
CA PHE A 592 -12.30 38.21 -22.90
C PHE A 592 -13.06 39.37 -22.22
N ASP A 593 -14.39 39.31 -22.19
CA ASP A 593 -15.20 40.26 -21.42
C ASP A 593 -15.10 40.01 -19.91
N LYS A 594 -15.64 40.95 -19.10
CA LYS A 594 -15.55 40.92 -17.63
C LYS A 594 -16.16 39.66 -17.01
N TYR A 595 -17.30 39.19 -17.50
CA TYR A 595 -18.00 38.04 -16.93
C TYR A 595 -17.32 36.73 -17.34
N THR A 596 -16.95 36.60 -18.61
CA THR A 596 -16.19 35.44 -19.10
C THR A 596 -14.84 35.31 -18.40
N THR A 597 -14.15 36.43 -18.13
CA THR A 597 -12.90 36.46 -17.38
C THR A 597 -13.02 35.85 -15.99
N LEU A 598 -14.10 36.16 -15.25
CA LEU A 598 -14.33 35.60 -13.91
C LEU A 598 -14.69 34.12 -13.98
N LEU A 599 -15.53 33.71 -14.93
CA LEU A 599 -15.89 32.30 -15.14
C LEU A 599 -14.65 31.45 -15.48
N LEU A 600 -13.73 31.98 -16.27
CA LEU A 600 -12.49 31.31 -16.64
C LEU A 600 -11.49 31.16 -15.47
N ASN A 601 -11.73 31.77 -14.30
CA ASN A 601 -10.97 31.48 -13.07
C ASN A 601 -11.48 30.25 -12.32
N ILE A 602 -12.72 29.78 -12.57
CA ILE A 602 -13.25 28.58 -11.90
C ILE A 602 -12.39 27.34 -12.21
N PRO A 603 -11.99 27.04 -13.47
CA PRO A 603 -11.09 25.93 -13.77
C PRO A 603 -9.73 26.03 -13.07
N TYR A 604 -9.19 27.24 -12.90
CA TYR A 604 -7.96 27.45 -12.15
C TYR A 604 -8.11 27.04 -10.68
N GLY A 605 -9.23 27.44 -10.06
CA GLY A 605 -9.57 27.04 -8.69
C GLY A 605 -9.75 25.52 -8.55
N ALA A 606 -10.46 24.89 -9.48
CA ALA A 606 -10.63 23.42 -9.48
C ALA A 606 -9.29 22.68 -9.62
N MET A 607 -8.43 23.13 -10.54
CA MET A 607 -7.09 22.56 -10.72
C MET A 607 -6.24 22.72 -9.45
N THR A 608 -6.34 23.87 -8.78
CA THR A 608 -5.64 24.12 -7.51
C THR A 608 -6.04 23.10 -6.43
N VAL A 609 -7.34 22.79 -6.28
CA VAL A 609 -7.81 21.78 -5.33
C VAL A 609 -7.22 20.41 -5.65
N ILE A 610 -7.33 19.98 -6.90
CA ILE A 610 -6.85 18.67 -7.36
C ILE A 610 -5.34 18.54 -7.11
N VAL A 611 -4.57 19.54 -7.52
CA VAL A 611 -3.11 19.51 -7.47
C VAL A 611 -2.60 19.55 -6.03
N VAL A 612 -3.20 20.34 -5.14
CA VAL A 612 -2.79 20.40 -3.73
C VAL A 612 -2.99 19.05 -3.03
N ILE A 613 -4.17 18.43 -3.20
CA ILE A 613 -4.47 17.13 -2.60
C ILE A 613 -3.58 16.04 -3.20
N PHE A 614 -3.45 16.02 -4.53
CA PHE A 614 -2.64 15.03 -5.24
C PHE A 614 -1.16 15.12 -4.88
N ALA A 615 -0.58 16.33 -4.85
CA ALA A 615 0.83 16.53 -4.51
C ALA A 615 1.14 16.07 -3.09
N CYS A 616 0.30 16.41 -2.12
CA CYS A 616 0.49 15.95 -0.74
C CYS A 616 0.29 14.44 -0.60
N TYR A 617 -0.67 13.84 -1.33
CA TYR A 617 -0.84 12.39 -1.36
C TYR A 617 0.42 11.69 -1.89
N VAL A 618 0.96 12.14 -3.03
CA VAL A 618 2.18 11.59 -3.64
C VAL A 618 3.40 11.80 -2.74
N ALA A 619 3.57 13.00 -2.17
CA ALA A 619 4.68 13.31 -1.27
C ALA A 619 4.67 12.45 0.00
N ASN A 620 3.48 12.13 0.53
CA ASN A 620 3.35 11.25 1.69
C ASN A 620 3.57 9.78 1.34
N ARG A 621 3.02 9.32 0.21
CA ARG A 621 3.15 7.92 -0.24
C ARG A 621 4.60 7.56 -0.54
N MET A 622 5.31 8.43 -1.24
CA MET A 622 6.68 8.14 -1.65
C MET A 622 7.72 8.54 -0.59
N LYS A 623 7.30 9.18 0.52
CA LYS A 623 8.16 9.66 1.62
C LYS A 623 9.31 10.59 1.18
N LEU A 624 9.34 11.05 -0.08
CA LEU A 624 10.38 11.88 -0.70
C LEU A 624 9.89 13.32 -0.94
N LYS A 625 9.63 14.05 0.15
CA LYS A 625 9.00 15.39 0.11
C LYS A 625 9.74 16.40 -0.78
N GLY A 626 11.08 16.41 -0.73
CA GLY A 626 11.90 17.38 -1.48
C GLY A 626 11.92 17.16 -2.99
N ILE A 627 12.12 15.92 -3.45
CA ILE A 627 12.15 15.57 -4.88
C ILE A 627 10.78 15.81 -5.51
N ILE A 628 9.71 15.45 -4.79
CA ILE A 628 8.35 15.65 -5.27
C ILE A 628 8.00 17.11 -5.37
N LEU A 629 8.38 17.92 -4.38
CA LEU A 629 8.21 19.35 -4.48
C LEU A 629 8.93 19.93 -5.71
N MET A 630 10.17 19.52 -6.00
CA MET A 630 10.89 19.97 -7.20
C MET A 630 10.15 19.57 -8.48
N GLY A 631 9.66 18.34 -8.59
CA GLY A 631 8.88 17.88 -9.74
C GLY A 631 7.62 18.70 -9.98
N PHE A 632 6.87 19.03 -8.93
CA PHE A 632 5.67 19.88 -9.04
C PHE A 632 6.01 21.33 -9.41
N MET A 633 7.16 21.86 -9.00
CA MET A 633 7.59 23.23 -9.36
C MET A 633 8.04 23.38 -10.82
N ILE A 634 8.25 22.28 -11.56
CA ILE A 634 8.51 22.33 -13.02
C ILE A 634 7.29 22.87 -13.78
N PHE A 635 6.07 22.55 -13.33
CA PHE A 635 4.86 22.96 -14.03
C PHE A 635 4.66 24.48 -14.03
N PRO A 636 4.75 25.21 -12.90
CA PRO A 636 4.69 26.67 -12.91
C PRO A 636 5.79 27.34 -13.74
N VAL A 637 6.98 26.75 -13.81
CA VAL A 637 8.07 27.21 -14.70
C VAL A 637 7.63 27.14 -16.16
N ILE A 638 7.07 26.00 -16.59
CA ILE A 638 6.52 25.83 -17.95
C ILE A 638 5.39 26.84 -18.21
N GLY A 639 4.43 26.97 -17.29
CA GLY A 639 3.31 27.89 -17.43
C GLY A 639 3.75 29.35 -17.59
N CYS A 640 4.69 29.81 -16.75
CA CYS A 640 5.24 31.16 -16.86
C CYS A 640 6.05 31.36 -18.15
N ALA A 641 6.85 30.39 -18.56
CA ALA A 641 7.61 30.46 -19.82
C ALA A 641 6.69 30.54 -21.05
N MET A 642 5.59 29.77 -21.06
CA MET A 642 4.57 29.85 -22.11
C MET A 642 3.86 31.21 -22.11
N LEU A 643 3.46 31.73 -20.94
CA LEU A 643 2.83 33.05 -20.85
C LEU A 643 3.76 34.19 -21.27
N TYR A 644 5.09 34.02 -21.14
CA TYR A 644 6.10 34.97 -21.57
C TYR A 644 6.39 34.89 -23.07
N GLY A 645 6.40 33.68 -23.64
CA GLY A 645 6.82 33.45 -25.03
C GLY A 645 5.70 33.48 -26.07
N LEU A 646 4.44 33.28 -25.67
CA LEU A 646 3.30 33.26 -26.59
C LEU A 646 2.76 34.67 -26.85
N GLY A 647 2.38 34.96 -28.10
CA GLY A 647 1.71 36.21 -28.47
C GLY A 647 0.29 36.35 -27.90
N ARG A 648 -0.42 37.42 -28.26
CA ARG A 648 -1.79 37.72 -27.80
C ARG A 648 -2.87 37.55 -28.88
N GLU A 649 -2.58 36.77 -29.91
CA GLU A 649 -3.49 36.55 -31.03
C GLU A 649 -4.72 35.71 -30.62
N PRO A 650 -5.91 35.92 -31.22
CA PRO A 650 -7.10 35.14 -30.87
C PRO A 650 -6.96 33.62 -31.07
N SER A 651 -6.15 33.19 -32.04
CA SER A 651 -5.88 31.78 -32.38
C SER A 651 -5.17 31.00 -31.27
N ILE A 652 -4.36 31.69 -30.46
CA ILE A 652 -3.53 31.09 -29.39
C ILE A 652 -4.12 31.30 -27.99
N ARG A 653 -5.30 31.93 -27.87
CA ARG A 653 -6.02 32.09 -26.59
C ARG A 653 -6.19 30.79 -25.79
N PRO A 654 -6.51 29.62 -26.41
CA PRO A 654 -6.57 28.37 -25.65
C PRO A 654 -5.22 27.98 -25.03
N ALA A 655 -4.12 28.20 -25.74
CA ALA A 655 -2.77 27.92 -25.24
C ALA A 655 -2.39 28.86 -24.08
N LEU A 656 -2.79 30.14 -24.13
CA LEU A 656 -2.62 31.10 -23.02
C LEU A 656 -3.42 30.69 -21.77
N LEU A 657 -4.64 30.19 -21.95
CA LEU A 657 -5.45 29.67 -20.84
C LEU A 657 -4.83 28.42 -20.21
N VAL A 658 -4.33 27.48 -21.02
CA VAL A 658 -3.61 26.30 -20.51
C VAL A 658 -2.34 26.73 -19.78
N ALA A 659 -1.57 27.66 -20.34
CA ALA A 659 -0.37 28.20 -19.71
C ALA A 659 -0.67 28.81 -18.32
N TYR A 660 -1.77 29.56 -18.22
CA TYR A 660 -2.27 30.09 -16.95
C TYR A 660 -2.74 28.99 -15.99
N TYR A 661 -3.50 27.99 -16.44
CA TYR A 661 -3.96 26.91 -15.55
C TYR A 661 -2.84 26.04 -15.01
N ILE A 662 -1.78 25.80 -15.78
CA ILE A 662 -0.62 25.03 -15.32
C ILE A 662 0.11 25.76 -14.17
N THR A 663 0.03 27.09 -14.06
CA THR A 663 0.63 27.79 -12.91
C THR A 663 -0.04 27.46 -11.58
N SER A 664 -1.24 26.85 -11.57
CA SER A 664 -1.92 26.41 -10.34
C SER A 664 -1.10 25.44 -9.50
N PHE A 665 -0.16 24.73 -10.12
CA PHE A 665 0.77 23.83 -9.44
C PHE A 665 1.65 24.53 -8.40
N LEU A 666 1.78 25.87 -8.46
CA LEU A 666 2.51 26.64 -7.44
C LEU A 666 1.93 26.42 -6.04
N PHE A 667 0.61 26.24 -5.94
CA PHE A 667 -0.09 26.09 -4.66
C PHE A 667 0.16 24.75 -3.97
N ALA A 668 0.69 23.74 -4.67
CA ALA A 668 1.14 22.50 -4.05
C ALA A 668 2.37 22.70 -3.15
N GLY A 669 3.16 23.76 -3.37
CA GLY A 669 4.43 23.94 -2.68
C GLY A 669 4.29 24.28 -1.20
N ASN A 670 3.40 25.23 -0.89
CA ASN A 670 3.21 25.73 0.47
C ASN A 670 2.82 24.65 1.51
N PRO A 671 1.81 23.77 1.28
CA PRO A 671 1.43 22.77 2.27
C PRO A 671 2.51 21.72 2.51
N ILE A 672 3.27 21.34 1.47
CA ILE A 672 4.39 20.40 1.59
C ILE A 672 5.53 21.03 2.41
N LEU A 673 5.91 22.27 2.08
CA LEU A 673 6.94 23.03 2.80
C LEU A 673 6.57 23.25 4.27
N LEU A 674 5.33 23.67 4.54
CA LEU A 674 4.84 23.92 5.89
C LEU A 674 4.88 22.63 6.72
N ALA A 675 4.33 21.53 6.20
CA ALA A 675 4.34 20.24 6.91
C ALA A 675 5.78 19.73 7.16
N TRP A 676 6.71 20.01 6.24
CA TRP A 676 8.10 19.62 6.39
C TRP A 676 8.87 20.51 7.38
N ALA A 677 8.61 21.82 7.41
CA ALA A 677 9.18 22.75 8.38
C ALA A 677 8.70 22.46 9.81
N VAL A 678 7.39 22.19 9.97
CA VAL A 678 6.77 21.79 11.24
C VAL A 678 7.38 20.48 11.75
N GLY A 679 7.51 19.47 10.88
CA GLY A 679 8.04 18.15 11.26
C GLY A 679 9.53 18.16 11.65
N ASN A 680 10.29 19.15 11.20
CA ASN A 680 11.73 19.28 11.51
C ASN A 680 12.03 20.29 12.62
N THR A 681 11.03 20.71 13.40
CA THR A 681 11.23 21.66 14.52
C THR A 681 10.59 21.12 15.79
N ALA A 682 11.39 21.00 16.85
CA ALA A 682 10.93 20.58 18.19
C ALA A 682 11.08 21.73 19.19
N GLY A 683 10.34 21.65 20.30
CA GLY A 683 10.23 22.70 21.31
C GLY A 683 9.04 23.62 21.05
N GLN A 684 8.16 23.84 22.03
CA GLN A 684 6.91 24.60 21.84
C GLN A 684 7.17 26.06 21.46
N THR A 685 8.08 26.75 22.19
CA THR A 685 8.45 28.14 21.87
C THR A 685 9.22 28.21 20.55
N LYS A 686 10.18 27.30 20.32
CA LYS A 686 10.97 27.25 19.07
C LYS A 686 10.06 27.04 17.86
N LYS A 687 9.08 26.13 17.96
CA LYS A 687 8.11 25.82 16.90
C LYS A 687 7.21 27.01 16.62
N SER A 688 6.67 27.67 17.65
CA SER A 688 5.88 28.91 17.47
C SER A 688 6.69 29.99 16.76
N VAL A 689 7.92 30.28 17.23
CA VAL A 689 8.81 31.28 16.61
C VAL A 689 9.19 30.92 15.18
N THR A 690 9.53 29.65 14.92
CA THR A 690 9.87 29.16 13.57
C THR A 690 8.68 29.30 12.62
N MET A 691 7.46 28.97 13.07
CA MET A 691 6.25 29.14 12.27
C MET A 691 5.90 30.61 12.04
N SER A 692 6.14 31.49 13.01
CA SER A 692 5.99 32.93 12.81
C SER A 692 7.03 33.51 11.86
N PHE A 693 8.28 33.04 11.88
CA PHE A 693 9.27 33.40 10.87
C PHE A 693 8.88 32.87 9.48
N TYR A 694 8.39 31.63 9.40
CA TYR A 694 7.88 31.07 8.16
C TYR A 694 6.73 31.95 7.59
N GLN A 695 5.79 32.36 8.45
CA GLN A 695 4.69 33.25 8.08
C GLN A 695 5.15 34.68 7.75
N ALA A 696 6.22 35.17 8.39
CA ALA A 696 6.86 36.41 7.97
C ALA A 696 7.41 36.29 6.54
N GLY A 697 7.99 35.13 6.20
CA GLY A 697 8.41 34.81 4.84
C GLY A 697 7.25 34.79 3.84
N THR A 698 6.14 34.11 4.16
CA THR A 698 4.95 34.11 3.28
C THR A 698 4.40 35.52 3.07
N SER A 699 4.34 36.32 4.13
CA SER A 699 3.87 37.71 4.10
C SER A 699 4.82 38.61 3.30
N ALA A 700 6.14 38.44 3.44
CA ALA A 700 7.13 39.16 2.65
C ALA A 700 7.05 38.82 1.16
N GLY A 701 6.82 37.54 0.82
CA GLY A 701 6.55 37.13 -0.56
C GLY A 701 5.30 37.81 -1.12
N ALA A 702 4.18 37.73 -0.38
CA ALA A 702 2.92 38.35 -0.77
C ALA A 702 2.98 39.89 -0.86
N LEU A 703 3.89 40.53 -0.12
CA LEU A 703 4.21 41.96 -0.23
C LEU A 703 4.98 42.26 -1.52
N ILE A 704 6.03 41.50 -1.81
CA ILE A 704 6.92 41.75 -2.97
C ILE A 704 6.21 41.41 -4.29
N GLY A 705 5.41 40.35 -4.32
CA GLY A 705 4.78 39.82 -5.54
C GLY A 705 4.00 40.87 -6.34
N PRO A 706 2.99 41.55 -5.78
CA PRO A 706 2.19 42.55 -6.50
C PRO A 706 3.01 43.75 -7.00
N LEU A 707 4.12 44.09 -6.34
CA LEU A 707 5.00 45.19 -6.74
C LEU A 707 5.78 44.89 -8.03
N LEU A 708 5.86 43.63 -8.46
CA LEU A 708 6.45 43.25 -9.74
C LEU A 708 5.57 43.65 -10.94
N PHE A 709 4.27 43.84 -10.72
CA PHE A 709 3.29 44.12 -11.76
C PHE A 709 2.93 45.61 -11.74
N THR A 710 3.17 46.30 -12.86
CA THR A 710 2.81 47.71 -13.03
C THR A 710 1.78 47.91 -14.13
N ALA A 711 0.99 48.99 -14.05
CA ALA A 711 -0.03 49.31 -15.05
C ALA A 711 0.56 49.51 -16.46
N GLU A 712 1.80 50.00 -16.56
CA GLU A 712 2.52 50.18 -17.84
C GLU A 712 2.84 48.87 -18.56
N GLN A 713 2.87 47.76 -17.83
CA GLN A 713 3.15 46.44 -18.39
C GLN A 713 1.88 45.72 -18.87
N ALA A 714 0.69 46.26 -18.57
CA ALA A 714 -0.57 45.68 -19.03
C ALA A 714 -0.69 45.78 -20.57
N PRO A 715 -1.30 44.80 -21.25
CA PRO A 715 -1.93 43.59 -20.73
C PRO A 715 -0.99 42.37 -20.62
N GLU A 716 0.27 42.48 -21.08
CA GLU A 716 1.14 41.32 -21.27
C GLU A 716 1.96 40.93 -20.03
N TYR A 717 2.30 41.90 -19.18
CA TYR A 717 3.05 41.74 -17.93
C TYR A 717 4.38 40.97 -18.07
N HIS A 718 5.03 41.00 -19.24
CA HIS A 718 6.24 40.22 -19.52
C HIS A 718 7.36 40.38 -18.48
N PRO A 719 7.74 41.60 -18.03
CA PRO A 719 8.79 41.73 -17.01
C PRO A 719 8.43 41.06 -15.68
N ALA A 720 7.16 41.16 -15.26
CA ALA A 720 6.67 40.54 -14.03
C ALA A 720 6.68 39.01 -14.13
N ILE A 721 6.18 38.46 -15.25
CA ILE A 721 6.15 37.02 -15.51
C ILE A 721 7.56 36.44 -15.59
N GLY A 722 8.51 37.16 -16.22
CA GLY A 722 9.92 36.79 -16.25
C GLY A 722 10.56 36.78 -14.86
N GLY A 723 10.21 37.75 -14.01
CA GLY A 723 10.64 37.78 -12.61
C GLY A 723 10.13 36.58 -11.79
N VAL A 724 8.84 36.25 -11.95
CA VAL A 724 8.20 35.08 -11.30
C VAL A 724 8.85 33.77 -11.77
N LEU A 725 9.15 33.65 -13.08
CA LEU A 725 9.87 32.51 -13.64
C LEU A 725 11.25 32.33 -12.97
N GLY A 726 12.02 33.40 -12.83
CA GLY A 726 13.33 33.37 -12.17
C GLY A 726 13.25 32.93 -10.70
N VAL A 727 12.19 33.34 -10.00
CA VAL A 727 11.93 32.95 -8.60
C VAL A 727 11.66 31.45 -8.47
N PHE A 728 10.89 30.84 -9.38
CA PHE A 728 10.66 29.39 -9.34
C PHE A 728 11.94 28.58 -9.64
N VAL A 729 12.80 29.07 -10.52
CA VAL A 729 14.12 28.45 -10.76
C VAL A 729 15.01 28.56 -9.51
N ALA A 730 15.08 29.74 -8.88
CA ALA A 730 15.82 29.94 -7.64
C ALA A 730 15.30 29.04 -6.51
N MET A 731 13.98 28.81 -6.45
CA MET A 731 13.36 27.91 -5.48
C MET A 731 13.85 26.47 -5.64
N MET A 732 14.00 25.95 -6.86
CA MET A 732 14.54 24.60 -7.07
C MET A 732 15.97 24.45 -6.53
N VAL A 733 16.82 25.46 -6.75
CA VAL A 733 18.20 25.47 -6.24
C VAL A 733 18.21 25.47 -4.71
N LEU A 734 17.41 26.36 -4.09
CA LEU A 734 17.35 26.49 -2.63
C LEU A 734 16.71 25.27 -1.95
N LEU A 735 15.80 24.56 -2.62
CA LEU A 735 15.32 23.26 -2.18
C LEU A 735 16.45 22.23 -2.10
N GLY A 736 17.30 22.17 -3.13
CA GLY A 736 18.50 21.32 -3.12
C GLY A 736 19.45 21.66 -1.95
N VAL A 737 19.66 22.95 -1.68
CA VAL A 737 20.48 23.41 -0.54
C VAL A 737 19.86 22.98 0.79
N GLN A 738 18.54 23.12 0.95
CA GLN A 738 17.86 22.70 2.18
C GLN A 738 17.92 21.19 2.39
N ILE A 739 17.75 20.38 1.32
CA ILE A 739 17.94 18.93 1.38
C ILE A 739 19.36 18.59 1.87
N ALA A 740 20.38 19.21 1.29
CA ALA A 740 21.77 18.99 1.70
C ALA A 740 22.03 19.41 3.16
N ASN A 741 21.46 20.54 3.61
CA ASN A 741 21.55 21.01 4.98
C ASN A 741 20.92 20.01 5.97
N LEU A 742 19.73 19.49 5.67
CA LEU A 742 19.07 18.47 6.51
C LEU A 742 19.85 17.16 6.56
N MET A 743 20.45 16.72 5.45
CA MET A 743 21.34 15.55 5.43
C MET A 743 22.56 15.76 6.34
N TRP A 744 23.15 16.95 6.31
CA TRP A 744 24.30 17.29 7.15
C TRP A 744 23.93 17.33 8.65
N LEU A 745 22.78 17.93 9.00
CA LEU A 745 22.29 17.98 10.37
C LEU A 745 21.99 16.58 10.93
N ASN A 746 21.38 15.70 10.12
CA ASN A 746 21.15 14.31 10.51
C ASN A 746 22.46 13.58 10.84
N LYS A 747 23.47 13.70 9.99
CA LYS A 747 24.80 13.12 10.22
C LYS A 747 25.47 13.67 11.48
N LYS A 748 25.20 14.93 11.83
CA LYS A 748 25.71 15.56 13.06
C LYS A 748 24.98 15.04 14.30
N GLN A 749 23.67 14.85 14.24
CA GLN A 749 22.88 14.24 15.33
C GLN A 749 23.27 12.78 15.55
N GLU A 750 23.41 12.00 14.49
CA GLU A 750 23.91 10.62 14.53
C GLU A 750 25.26 10.54 15.27
N LYS A 751 26.24 11.38 14.89
CA LYS A 751 27.53 11.46 15.59
C LYS A 751 27.39 11.82 17.07
N ARG A 752 26.45 12.70 17.42
CA ARG A 752 26.22 13.13 18.80
C ARG A 752 25.58 12.01 19.64
N ARG A 753 24.66 11.23 19.06
CA ARG A 753 24.07 10.05 19.71
C ARG A 753 25.14 9.01 20.01
N ILE A 754 25.98 8.70 19.02
CA ILE A 754 27.11 7.78 19.18
C ILE A 754 28.05 8.29 20.28
N ALA A 755 28.37 9.58 20.30
CA ALA A 755 29.21 10.19 21.34
C ALA A 755 28.57 10.16 22.75
N ASN A 756 27.24 10.18 22.83
CA ASN A 756 26.47 10.06 24.08
C ASN A 756 26.19 8.60 24.48
N GLY A 757 26.75 7.61 23.77
CA GLY A 757 26.54 6.18 24.05
C GLY A 757 25.17 5.64 23.64
N LYS A 758 24.43 6.36 22.78
CA LYS A 758 23.13 5.96 22.23
C LYS A 758 23.29 5.42 20.78
N SER A 759 22.36 4.59 20.32
CA SER A 759 22.33 4.11 18.93
C SER A 759 22.35 5.27 17.93
N GLY A 760 23.18 5.17 16.88
CA GLY A 760 23.23 6.16 15.80
C GLY A 760 21.93 6.23 14.99
N VAL A 761 21.25 5.10 14.86
CA VAL A 761 19.98 4.96 14.13
C VAL A 761 18.83 4.86 15.14
N ILE A 762 17.91 5.82 15.07
CA ILE A 762 16.69 5.83 15.88
C ILE A 762 15.52 5.59 14.92
N ILE A 763 14.77 4.51 15.17
CA ILE A 763 13.54 4.19 14.44
C ILE A 763 12.46 5.17 14.90
N ASP A 764 12.05 6.09 14.02
CA ASP A 764 10.99 7.05 14.31
C ASP A 764 9.59 6.39 14.25
N ARG A 765 9.16 5.80 15.37
CA ARG A 765 7.82 5.22 15.53
C ARG A 765 6.68 6.26 15.45
N SER A 766 6.97 7.57 15.42
CA SER A 766 5.93 8.59 15.27
C SER A 766 5.34 8.67 13.84
N MET A 767 5.99 7.98 12.90
CA MET A 767 5.61 7.90 11.49
C MET A 767 4.96 6.57 11.10
N THR A 768 4.78 5.62 12.04
CA THR A 768 4.11 4.34 11.78
C THR A 768 2.58 4.50 11.78
N THR A 769 1.91 3.77 10.89
CA THR A 769 0.44 3.85 10.75
C THR A 769 -0.29 3.20 11.92
N ASN A 770 0.20 2.04 12.38
CA ASN A 770 -0.46 1.19 13.37
C ASN A 770 -0.15 1.63 14.80
N VAL A 771 -1.15 1.65 15.67
CA VAL A 771 -1.01 1.88 17.11
C VAL A 771 -1.69 0.74 17.87
N ASN A 772 -0.90 -0.05 18.59
CA ASN A 772 -1.40 -0.92 19.65
C ASN A 772 -0.57 -0.65 20.89
N ILE A 773 -1.21 -0.14 21.94
CA ILE A 773 -0.59 0.09 23.25
C ILE A 773 -1.42 -0.69 24.26
N ASP A 774 -0.81 -1.71 24.87
CA ASP A 774 -1.37 -2.48 25.98
C ASP A 774 -0.72 -2.08 27.32
N GLU A 775 -1.32 -2.52 28.43
CA GLU A 775 -0.84 -2.22 29.79
C GLU A 775 0.62 -2.66 30.03
N LYS A 776 1.08 -3.72 29.34
CA LYS A 776 2.46 -4.22 29.47
C LYS A 776 3.47 -3.36 28.70
N THR A 777 3.09 -2.81 27.53
CA THR A 777 3.91 -1.83 26.81
C THR A 777 4.13 -0.54 27.61
N GLN A 778 3.18 -0.16 28.47
CA GLN A 778 3.32 0.99 29.36
C GLN A 778 4.30 0.71 30.52
N GLU A 779 4.29 -0.50 31.10
CA GLU A 779 5.27 -0.91 32.14
C GLU A 779 6.70 -1.09 31.60
N VAL A 780 6.86 -1.64 30.38
CA VAL A 780 8.18 -1.86 29.74
C VAL A 780 8.83 -0.54 29.28
N SER A 781 8.05 0.53 29.13
CA SER A 781 8.58 1.86 28.79
C SER A 781 9.42 2.51 29.88
N GLY A 782 9.49 1.91 31.08
CA GLY A 782 10.42 2.28 32.14
C GLY A 782 10.19 3.70 32.67
N GLY A 783 9.52 3.81 33.83
CA GLY A 783 9.58 4.94 34.75
C GLY A 783 9.66 6.37 34.18
N GLN A 784 8.55 7.10 34.28
CA GLN A 784 8.54 8.53 34.64
C GLN A 784 9.68 9.38 34.05
N THR A 785 9.75 9.54 32.73
CA THR A 785 10.48 10.68 32.18
C THR A 785 9.49 11.82 32.00
N GLU A 786 9.58 12.85 32.85
CA GLU A 786 8.95 14.15 32.58
C GLU A 786 9.21 14.50 31.10
N VAL A 787 8.16 14.78 30.31
CA VAL A 787 8.33 15.16 28.90
C VAL A 787 8.88 16.59 28.87
N LEU A 788 10.17 16.74 29.13
CA LEU A 788 10.82 18.04 29.11
C LEU A 788 10.70 18.63 27.70
N ASP A 789 10.19 19.87 27.61
CA ASP A 789 10.09 20.62 26.36
C ASP A 789 11.50 21.03 25.86
N MET A 790 12.15 20.07 25.19
CA MET A 790 13.48 20.16 24.58
C MET A 790 13.39 20.49 23.08
N THR A 791 14.35 21.28 22.58
CA THR A 791 14.43 21.63 21.15
C THR A 791 14.98 20.50 20.28
N ASP A 792 14.86 20.60 18.95
CA ASP A 792 15.50 19.66 18.00
C ASP A 792 17.04 19.62 18.11
N LYS A 793 17.66 20.65 18.71
CA LYS A 793 19.10 20.69 19.00
C LYS A 793 19.45 20.07 20.34
N GLU A 794 18.59 20.21 21.34
CA GLU A 794 18.81 19.70 22.69
C GLU A 794 18.46 18.21 22.78
N ASN A 795 17.37 17.80 22.13
CA ASN A 795 16.91 16.43 22.09
C ASN A 795 17.76 15.62 21.11
N ASP A 796 18.69 14.84 21.64
CA ASP A 796 19.55 13.96 20.85
C ASP A 796 18.79 12.79 20.21
N GLU A 797 17.55 12.51 20.64
CA GLU A 797 16.67 11.51 20.01
C GLU A 797 15.82 12.05 18.88
N PHE A 798 15.80 13.37 18.68
CA PHE A 798 15.03 13.98 17.59
C PHE A 798 15.64 13.57 16.24
N VAL A 799 14.88 12.90 15.38
CA VAL A 799 15.29 12.50 14.03
C VAL A 799 14.83 13.54 13.02
N ILE A 800 15.75 14.07 12.23
CA ILE A 800 15.40 14.94 11.10
C ILE A 800 14.89 14.06 9.96
N ILE A 801 13.71 14.38 9.43
CA ILE A 801 13.00 13.51 8.48
C ILE A 801 13.69 13.55 7.11
N MET A 802 14.48 12.52 6.82
CA MET A 802 15.09 12.23 5.52
C MET A 802 14.97 10.71 5.27
N GLY A 803 13.88 10.26 4.67
CA GLY A 803 13.65 8.83 4.47
C GLY A 803 14.77 8.19 3.65
N LYS A 804 15.55 7.29 4.26
CA LYS A 804 16.51 6.43 3.55
C LYS A 804 16.23 4.98 3.91
N LYS A 805 16.13 4.12 2.91
CA LYS A 805 16.02 2.67 3.08
C LYS A 805 17.38 2.07 3.43
N ARG A 806 17.39 1.05 4.28
CA ARG A 806 18.58 0.24 4.59
C ARG A 806 18.19 -1.24 4.63
N VAL A 807 18.82 -2.05 3.81
CA VAL A 807 18.45 -3.46 3.59
C VAL A 807 19.70 -4.31 3.70
N LEU A 808 19.75 -5.19 4.69
CA LEU A 808 20.91 -6.06 4.92
C LEU A 808 20.61 -7.44 4.35
N VAL A 809 21.23 -7.78 3.23
CA VAL A 809 21.09 -9.10 2.58
C VAL A 809 22.26 -9.97 3.00
N SER A 810 21.99 -11.19 3.46
CA SER A 810 23.04 -12.15 3.78
C SER A 810 22.81 -13.48 3.07
N TYR A 811 23.92 -14.16 2.76
CA TYR A 811 23.92 -15.56 2.37
C TYR A 811 24.49 -16.37 3.54
N GLY A 812 23.67 -17.24 4.13
CA GLY A 812 24.06 -18.34 4.99
C GLY A 812 24.27 -19.59 4.13
N VAL A 813 25.49 -20.12 4.11
CA VAL A 813 25.87 -21.26 3.29
C VAL A 813 26.09 -22.47 4.17
N ASP A 814 25.14 -23.40 4.17
CA ASP A 814 25.16 -24.60 4.99
C ASP A 814 25.85 -25.73 4.21
N VAL A 815 27.02 -26.17 4.70
CA VAL A 815 27.89 -27.13 3.98
C VAL A 815 27.55 -28.56 4.34
N ASP A 816 26.31 -28.94 4.07
CA ASP A 816 25.80 -30.27 4.40
C ASP A 816 26.67 -31.36 3.81
N ALA A 817 26.89 -31.33 2.50
CA ALA A 817 27.72 -32.27 1.79
C ALA A 817 27.44 -33.72 2.23
N VAL A 818 28.46 -34.47 2.64
CA VAL A 818 28.28 -35.85 3.12
C VAL A 818 27.55 -35.88 4.46
N ALA A 819 27.75 -34.87 5.33
CA ALA A 819 27.14 -34.81 6.65
C ALA A 819 25.60 -34.84 6.54
N GLY A 820 24.99 -34.01 5.69
CA GLY A 820 23.53 -34.01 5.50
C GLY A 820 22.96 -35.37 5.09
N TRP A 821 23.65 -36.13 4.23
CA TRP A 821 23.23 -37.48 3.85
C TRP A 821 23.33 -38.50 4.99
N LEU A 822 24.26 -38.31 5.93
CA LEU A 822 24.40 -39.16 7.11
C LEU A 822 23.34 -38.83 8.17
N GLY A 823 23.18 -37.55 8.49
CA GLY A 823 22.36 -37.11 9.63
C GLY A 823 20.89 -36.85 9.32
N SER A 824 20.52 -36.53 8.07
CA SER A 824 19.15 -36.04 7.78
C SER A 824 18.50 -36.60 6.52
N TYR A 825 19.23 -36.81 5.43
CA TYR A 825 18.63 -37.13 4.12
C TYR A 825 18.48 -38.63 3.85
N GLY A 826 18.82 -39.47 4.83
CA GLY A 826 18.70 -40.94 4.74
C GLY A 826 19.64 -41.58 3.72
N GLY A 827 20.76 -40.93 3.40
CA GLY A 827 21.75 -41.38 2.40
C GLY A 827 22.84 -42.30 2.95
N GLU A 828 22.84 -42.61 4.25
CA GLU A 828 23.88 -43.37 4.95
C GLU A 828 24.35 -44.66 4.25
N ASP A 829 23.40 -45.44 3.71
CA ASP A 829 23.68 -46.72 3.01
C ASP A 829 23.71 -46.60 1.48
N SER A 830 23.67 -45.37 0.95
CA SER A 830 23.54 -45.10 -0.49
C SER A 830 24.80 -44.48 -1.04
N SER A 831 25.67 -45.30 -1.66
CA SER A 831 26.92 -44.82 -2.26
C SER A 831 26.69 -43.69 -3.30
N ASN A 832 25.54 -43.72 -3.98
CA ASN A 832 25.18 -42.66 -4.91
C ASN A 832 24.89 -41.34 -4.17
N ASP A 833 24.21 -41.38 -3.03
CA ASP A 833 23.88 -40.17 -2.29
C ASP A 833 25.12 -39.61 -1.57
N ILE A 834 25.97 -40.47 -1.01
CA ILE A 834 27.30 -40.06 -0.51
C ILE A 834 28.14 -39.39 -1.61
N SER A 835 28.09 -39.88 -2.85
CA SER A 835 28.78 -39.23 -3.98
C SER A 835 28.23 -37.84 -4.31
N ARG A 836 26.94 -37.58 -4.04
CA ARG A 836 26.34 -36.25 -4.18
C ARG A 836 26.84 -35.29 -3.09
N GLY A 837 27.00 -35.78 -1.86
CA GLY A 837 27.66 -35.03 -0.80
C GLY A 837 29.12 -34.71 -1.12
N TYR A 838 29.86 -35.64 -1.74
CA TYR A 838 31.23 -35.37 -2.20
C TYR A 838 31.29 -34.26 -3.25
N PHE A 839 30.32 -34.22 -4.18
CA PHE A 839 30.18 -33.11 -5.13
C PHE A 839 30.01 -31.77 -4.43
N ALA A 840 29.18 -31.69 -3.39
CA ALA A 840 28.92 -30.44 -2.68
C ALA A 840 30.16 -29.93 -1.93
N GLY A 841 30.84 -30.82 -1.20
CA GLY A 841 32.06 -30.49 -0.46
C GLY A 841 33.22 -30.00 -1.34
N THR A 842 33.28 -30.47 -2.59
CA THR A 842 34.33 -30.10 -3.56
C THR A 842 33.83 -29.10 -4.61
N ILE A 843 33.21 -29.58 -5.68
CA ILE A 843 32.81 -28.81 -6.86
C ILE A 843 31.74 -27.76 -6.51
N GLY A 844 30.76 -28.11 -5.67
CA GLY A 844 29.68 -27.21 -5.25
C GLY A 844 30.24 -26.01 -4.50
N THR A 845 31.07 -26.25 -3.49
CA THR A 845 31.73 -25.24 -2.67
C THR A 845 32.53 -24.26 -3.52
N GLN A 846 33.39 -24.77 -4.42
CA GLN A 846 34.19 -23.92 -5.31
C GLN A 846 33.34 -23.04 -6.24
N ARG A 847 32.18 -23.52 -6.68
CA ARG A 847 31.27 -22.74 -7.55
C ARG A 847 30.56 -21.64 -6.78
N VAL A 848 30.10 -21.92 -5.57
CA VAL A 848 29.48 -20.90 -4.70
C VAL A 848 30.51 -19.83 -4.33
N LEU A 849 31.76 -20.21 -3.98
CA LEU A 849 32.85 -19.25 -3.76
C LEU A 849 33.09 -18.36 -4.99
N LYS A 850 33.12 -18.94 -6.18
CA LYS A 850 33.29 -18.18 -7.43
C LYS A 850 32.13 -17.22 -7.68
N LEU A 851 30.89 -17.62 -7.40
CA LEU A 851 29.70 -16.77 -7.50
C LEU A 851 29.81 -15.57 -6.54
N LEU A 852 30.11 -15.81 -5.27
CA LEU A 852 30.23 -14.75 -4.26
C LEU A 852 31.38 -13.79 -4.60
N ALA A 853 32.53 -14.33 -5.04
CA ALA A 853 33.67 -13.53 -5.49
C ALA A 853 33.33 -12.65 -6.71
N LYS A 854 32.54 -13.15 -7.67
CA LYS A 854 32.09 -12.39 -8.85
C LYS A 854 31.37 -11.09 -8.47
N TYR A 855 30.56 -11.12 -7.39
CA TYR A 855 29.80 -9.95 -6.94
C TYR A 855 30.43 -9.21 -5.75
N ASN A 856 31.60 -9.65 -5.28
CA ASN A 856 32.29 -9.13 -4.09
C ASN A 856 31.42 -9.21 -2.82
N ILE A 857 30.79 -10.36 -2.59
CA ILE A 857 29.92 -10.63 -1.44
C ILE A 857 30.68 -11.45 -0.40
N LYS A 858 30.60 -11.05 0.88
CA LYS A 858 31.00 -11.88 2.02
C LYS A 858 29.76 -12.57 2.58
N ALA A 859 29.76 -13.89 2.54
CA ALA A 859 28.77 -14.77 3.14
C ALA A 859 29.25 -15.35 4.48
N THR A 860 28.32 -15.94 5.22
CA THR A 860 28.55 -16.77 6.40
C THR A 860 28.40 -18.23 6.01
N TRP A 861 29.37 -19.08 6.38
CA TRP A 861 29.38 -20.50 6.05
C TRP A 861 29.24 -21.32 7.33
N PHE A 862 28.19 -22.10 7.42
CA PHE A 862 27.93 -23.00 8.55
C PHE A 862 28.45 -24.39 8.17
N ILE A 863 29.55 -24.80 8.81
CA ILE A 863 30.34 -25.96 8.35
C ILE A 863 30.18 -27.08 9.39
N PRO A 864 29.55 -28.21 9.03
CA PRO A 864 29.56 -29.40 9.87
C PRO A 864 31.00 -29.89 10.10
N GLY A 865 31.31 -30.35 11.32
CA GLY A 865 32.65 -30.86 11.63
C GLY A 865 33.12 -31.99 10.70
N HIS A 866 32.19 -32.84 10.24
CA HIS A 866 32.46 -33.86 9.24
C HIS A 866 32.88 -33.26 7.90
N SER A 867 32.20 -32.21 7.43
CA SER A 867 32.54 -31.52 6.18
C SER A 867 33.91 -30.86 6.25
N LEU A 868 34.28 -30.30 7.42
CA LEU A 868 35.62 -29.77 7.67
C LEU A 868 36.72 -30.85 7.52
N GLU A 869 36.56 -31.99 8.17
CA GLU A 869 37.57 -33.06 8.13
C GLU A 869 37.62 -33.79 6.77
N SER A 870 36.48 -33.86 6.08
CA SER A 870 36.38 -34.55 4.79
C SER A 870 36.90 -33.72 3.62
N PHE A 871 36.76 -32.39 3.68
CA PHE A 871 37.09 -31.47 2.59
C PHE A 871 37.99 -30.31 3.07
N PRO A 872 39.14 -30.58 3.70
CA PRO A 872 39.93 -29.55 4.38
C PRO A 872 40.49 -28.49 3.42
N GLU A 873 40.82 -28.85 2.18
CA GLU A 873 41.32 -27.90 1.17
C GLU A 873 40.21 -26.95 0.69
N ASP A 874 39.01 -27.47 0.45
CA ASP A 874 37.86 -26.67 0.02
C ASP A 874 37.36 -25.75 1.14
N MET A 875 37.31 -26.24 2.38
CA MET A 875 36.97 -25.40 3.53
C MET A 875 38.06 -24.36 3.79
N ALA A 876 39.35 -24.68 3.57
CA ALA A 876 40.42 -23.70 3.68
C ALA A 876 40.24 -22.57 2.66
N ALA A 877 39.77 -22.88 1.44
CA ALA A 877 39.43 -21.84 0.46
C ALA A 877 38.32 -20.90 0.94
N VAL A 878 37.31 -21.41 1.66
CA VAL A 878 36.25 -20.59 2.29
C VAL A 878 36.85 -19.64 3.33
N ARG A 879 37.68 -20.16 4.26
CA ARG A 879 38.37 -19.37 5.28
C ARG A 879 39.28 -18.31 4.67
N ASP A 880 40.11 -18.70 3.71
CA ASP A 880 41.13 -17.85 3.10
C ASP A 880 40.51 -16.76 2.21
N ALA A 881 39.29 -17.01 1.69
CA ALA A 881 38.47 -15.99 1.06
C ALA A 881 37.88 -14.97 2.06
N GLY A 882 38.07 -15.15 3.37
CA GLY A 882 37.65 -14.19 4.41
C GLY A 882 36.15 -14.21 4.70
N HIS A 883 35.48 -15.34 4.47
CA HIS A 883 34.09 -15.54 4.87
C HIS A 883 33.96 -15.76 6.38
N GLU A 884 32.78 -15.51 6.94
CA GLU A 884 32.48 -15.90 8.32
C GLU A 884 32.24 -17.41 8.40
N ILE A 885 32.63 -18.05 9.51
CA ILE A 885 32.46 -19.49 9.75
C ILE A 885 31.63 -19.69 11.02
N GLY A 886 30.56 -20.47 10.91
CA GLY A 886 29.63 -20.82 11.99
C GLY A 886 29.50 -22.34 12.21
N LEU A 887 28.81 -22.71 13.29
CA LEU A 887 28.57 -24.09 13.71
C LEU A 887 27.39 -24.72 12.96
N HIS A 888 27.48 -26.03 12.68
CA HIS A 888 26.41 -26.79 12.02
C HIS A 888 26.40 -28.29 12.36
N GLY A 889 26.59 -28.63 13.64
CA GLY A 889 26.74 -30.02 14.06
C GLY A 889 28.04 -30.68 13.56
N TYR A 890 28.15 -32.01 13.70
CA TYR A 890 29.30 -32.75 13.21
C TYR A 890 28.95 -33.47 11.91
N SER A 891 28.06 -34.45 11.95
CA SER A 891 27.50 -35.18 10.80
C SER A 891 26.07 -34.73 10.49
N HIS A 892 25.75 -33.47 10.76
CA HIS A 892 24.43 -32.89 10.54
C HIS A 892 23.32 -33.66 11.31
N GLU A 893 23.60 -34.01 12.56
CA GLU A 893 22.69 -34.75 13.43
C GLU A 893 21.54 -33.87 13.91
N ASN A 894 20.29 -34.35 13.80
CA ASN A 894 19.12 -33.62 14.30
C ASN A 894 19.18 -33.50 15.84
N PRO A 895 19.23 -32.28 16.41
CA PRO A 895 19.31 -32.08 17.86
C PRO A 895 18.18 -32.72 18.67
N THR A 896 16.98 -32.87 18.10
CA THR A 896 15.83 -33.47 18.79
C THR A 896 15.93 -34.98 18.98
N ASP A 897 16.77 -35.65 18.17
CA ASP A 897 17.03 -37.09 18.25
C ASP A 897 18.23 -37.43 19.17
N MET A 898 18.93 -36.40 19.67
CA MET A 898 20.12 -36.55 20.52
C MET A 898 19.82 -36.32 22.00
N THR A 899 20.49 -37.07 22.88
CA THR A 899 20.52 -36.73 24.31
C THR A 899 21.28 -35.43 24.54
N ILE A 900 21.05 -34.77 25.69
CA ILE A 900 21.73 -33.52 26.00
C ILE A 900 23.25 -33.68 26.11
N GLU A 901 23.72 -34.85 26.57
CA GLU A 901 25.14 -35.21 26.59
C GLU A 901 25.71 -35.33 25.17
N GLN A 902 24.99 -35.99 24.26
CA GLN A 902 25.41 -36.09 22.85
C GLN A 902 25.48 -34.71 22.19
N GLN A 903 24.46 -33.87 22.38
CA GLN A 903 24.46 -32.49 21.88
C GLN A 903 25.66 -31.70 22.40
N ARG A 904 25.98 -31.84 23.69
CA ARG A 904 27.14 -31.18 24.30
C ARG A 904 28.47 -31.70 23.74
N GLU A 905 28.63 -33.01 23.57
CA GLU A 905 29.86 -33.59 23.02
C GLU A 905 30.11 -33.18 21.57
N VAL A 906 29.05 -33.17 20.75
CA VAL A 906 29.10 -32.67 19.36
C VAL A 906 29.46 -31.20 19.34
N LEU A 907 28.85 -30.37 20.19
CA LEU A 907 29.13 -28.94 20.29
C LEU A 907 30.56 -28.66 20.79
N ASP A 908 31.06 -29.35 21.82
CA ASP A 908 32.44 -29.21 22.31
C ASP A 908 33.46 -29.52 21.21
N LYS A 909 33.27 -30.66 20.52
CA LYS A 909 34.16 -31.09 19.44
C LYS A 909 34.17 -30.06 18.31
N THR A 910 32.99 -29.70 17.81
CA THR A 910 32.86 -28.82 16.64
C THR A 910 33.30 -27.39 16.94
N TYR A 911 33.01 -26.87 18.14
CA TYR A 911 33.50 -25.56 18.58
C TYR A 911 35.03 -25.50 18.58
N ARG A 912 35.71 -26.48 19.19
CA ARG A 912 37.18 -26.53 19.22
C ARG A 912 37.75 -26.62 17.81
N MET A 913 37.23 -27.53 17.00
CA MET A 913 37.68 -27.73 15.62
C MET A 913 37.57 -26.46 14.77
N LEU A 914 36.42 -25.80 14.78
CA LEU A 914 36.22 -24.59 13.99
C LEU A 914 37.00 -23.40 14.55
N THR A 915 37.17 -23.31 15.88
CA THR A 915 38.02 -22.30 16.52
C THR A 915 39.47 -22.42 16.06
N ASP A 916 40.02 -23.63 16.11
CA ASP A 916 41.40 -23.91 15.68
C ASP A 916 41.57 -23.67 14.17
N PHE A 917 40.57 -24.06 13.38
CA PHE A 917 40.60 -23.91 11.93
C PHE A 917 40.51 -22.45 11.45
N ALA A 918 39.61 -21.66 12.04
CA ALA A 918 39.36 -20.26 11.68
C ALA A 918 40.28 -19.27 12.42
N GLY A 919 40.96 -19.70 13.49
CA GLY A 919 41.79 -18.86 14.37
C GLY A 919 40.99 -17.95 15.31
N LYS A 920 39.65 -18.07 15.31
CA LYS A 920 38.72 -17.34 16.17
C LYS A 920 37.50 -18.23 16.46
N PRO A 921 36.88 -18.11 17.65
CA PRO A 921 35.71 -18.92 17.97
C PRO A 921 34.52 -18.57 17.06
N PRO A 922 33.68 -19.55 16.71
CA PRO A 922 32.46 -19.29 15.95
C PRO A 922 31.50 -18.43 16.78
N ARG A 923 30.85 -17.47 16.12
CA ARG A 923 29.86 -16.57 16.73
C ARG A 923 28.42 -16.99 16.46
N GLY A 924 28.20 -17.72 15.37
CA GLY A 924 26.90 -18.16 14.88
C GLY A 924 26.73 -19.67 14.87
N SER A 925 25.48 -20.10 14.92
CA SER A 925 25.06 -21.49 14.78
C SER A 925 23.87 -21.61 13.84
N VAL A 926 23.76 -22.75 13.15
CA VAL A 926 22.55 -23.25 12.52
C VAL A 926 22.34 -24.67 13.02
N ALA A 927 21.17 -24.95 13.60
CA ALA A 927 20.80 -26.30 13.99
C ALA A 927 20.59 -27.17 12.74
N PRO A 928 21.22 -28.36 12.65
CA PRO A 928 20.99 -29.27 11.53
C PRO A 928 19.49 -29.53 11.30
N TRP A 929 19.05 -29.35 10.05
CA TRP A 929 17.65 -29.48 9.64
C TRP A 929 16.65 -28.54 10.35
N TRP A 930 17.15 -27.45 10.94
CA TRP A 930 16.38 -26.44 11.69
C TRP A 930 15.53 -26.99 12.83
N GLU A 931 15.95 -28.11 13.40
CA GLU A 931 15.29 -28.68 14.57
C GLU A 931 16.06 -28.29 15.83
N THR A 932 15.38 -27.61 16.74
CA THR A 932 15.99 -27.14 17.99
C THR A 932 15.48 -27.95 19.18
N SER A 933 16.38 -28.36 20.07
CA SER A 933 16.01 -28.97 21.34
C SER A 933 15.67 -27.89 22.38
N LYS A 934 14.88 -28.25 23.39
CA LYS A 934 14.51 -27.34 24.50
C LYS A 934 15.75 -26.78 25.20
N GLU A 935 16.78 -27.60 25.35
CA GLU A 935 18.03 -27.27 26.03
C GLU A 935 19.09 -26.65 25.08
N GLY A 936 18.92 -26.75 23.76
CA GLY A 936 19.92 -26.37 22.77
C GLY A 936 20.30 -24.90 22.81
N ALA A 937 19.31 -24.01 22.93
CA ALA A 937 19.58 -22.58 23.04
C ALA A 937 20.36 -22.20 24.33
N GLN A 938 20.16 -22.95 25.43
CA GLN A 938 20.95 -22.77 26.65
C GLN A 938 22.40 -23.22 26.44
N LEU A 939 22.62 -24.34 25.74
CA LEU A 939 23.96 -24.78 25.38
C LEU A 939 24.69 -23.73 24.53
N LEU A 940 24.02 -23.14 23.54
CA LEU A 940 24.61 -22.07 22.71
C LEU A 940 25.05 -20.87 23.56
N LEU A 941 24.21 -20.43 24.49
CA LEU A 941 24.54 -19.36 25.44
C LEU A 941 25.75 -19.71 26.30
N ASP A 942 25.81 -20.94 26.83
CA ASP A 942 26.90 -21.38 27.70
C ASP A 942 28.26 -21.37 26.97
N TYR A 943 28.27 -21.64 25.65
CA TYR A 943 29.49 -21.59 24.81
C TYR A 943 29.85 -20.17 24.33
N GLY A 944 29.02 -19.18 24.62
CA GLY A 944 29.21 -17.79 24.19
C GLY A 944 28.84 -17.55 22.73
N ILE A 945 27.95 -18.36 22.16
CA ILE A 945 27.41 -18.14 20.82
C ILE A 945 26.50 -16.90 20.84
N GLU A 946 26.66 -16.05 19.84
CA GLU A 946 26.09 -14.71 19.82
C GLU A 946 24.79 -14.64 19.03
N TYR A 947 24.65 -15.49 18.01
CA TYR A 947 23.44 -15.60 17.22
C TYR A 947 23.17 -17.03 16.74
N ASP A 948 21.91 -17.31 16.44
CA ASP A 948 21.44 -18.53 15.80
C ASP A 948 20.61 -18.19 14.55
N HIS A 949 20.54 -19.13 13.61
CA HIS A 949 19.78 -19.03 12.37
C HIS A 949 19.01 -20.33 12.10
N SER A 950 18.09 -20.67 13.02
CA SER A 950 17.30 -21.91 12.95
C SER A 950 15.82 -21.71 13.27
N MET A 951 15.43 -20.59 13.90
CA MET A 951 14.09 -20.36 14.44
C MET A 951 13.31 -19.28 13.66
N SER A 952 12.05 -19.55 13.34
CA SER A 952 11.22 -18.71 12.47
C SER A 952 10.12 -17.89 13.20
N HIS A 953 10.40 -17.27 14.36
CA HIS A 953 9.40 -16.41 15.02
C HIS A 953 9.14 -15.10 14.26
N GLU A 954 10.09 -14.68 13.43
CA GLU A 954 10.04 -13.52 12.53
C GLU A 954 10.54 -13.94 11.15
N ASP A 955 10.38 -13.07 10.14
CA ASP A 955 10.74 -13.36 8.74
C ASP A 955 11.85 -12.46 8.18
N CYS A 956 11.82 -11.16 8.49
CA CYS A 956 12.70 -10.14 7.93
C CYS A 956 13.31 -9.20 8.99
N GLN A 957 13.22 -9.58 10.27
CA GLN A 957 13.77 -8.85 11.41
C GLN A 957 14.51 -9.82 12.35
N ALA A 958 15.70 -9.42 12.80
CA ALA A 958 16.38 -10.13 13.88
C ALA A 958 15.68 -9.87 15.22
N TYR A 959 15.77 -10.80 16.16
CA TYR A 959 15.15 -10.68 17.49
C TYR A 959 15.98 -11.39 18.56
N TYR A 960 15.74 -11.08 19.83
CA TYR A 960 16.33 -11.84 20.93
C TYR A 960 15.54 -13.13 21.15
N LEU A 961 16.20 -14.29 21.07
CA LEU A 961 15.55 -15.59 21.20
C LEU A 961 15.06 -15.80 22.62
N ARG A 962 13.88 -16.41 22.75
CA ARG A 962 13.30 -16.82 24.03
C ARG A 962 13.48 -18.31 24.24
N THR A 963 13.91 -18.71 25.43
CA THR A 963 14.11 -20.11 25.81
C THR A 963 13.11 -20.56 26.86
N GLY A 964 12.80 -21.86 26.89
CA GLY A 964 11.88 -22.41 27.88
C GLY A 964 10.39 -22.20 27.58
N ASP A 965 10.05 -21.88 26.33
CA ASP A 965 8.66 -21.93 25.87
C ASP A 965 8.06 -23.31 26.13
N SER A 966 6.80 -23.33 26.58
CA SER A 966 6.09 -24.58 26.83
C SER A 966 4.65 -24.50 26.34
N TRP A 967 4.17 -25.63 25.85
CA TRP A 967 2.80 -25.80 25.38
C TRP A 967 2.27 -27.16 25.86
N THR A 968 0.95 -27.31 25.89
CA THR A 968 0.33 -28.60 26.24
C THR A 968 -0.17 -29.28 24.97
N PRO A 969 0.44 -30.40 24.54
CA PRO A 969 -0.04 -31.15 23.39
C PRO A 969 -1.47 -31.64 23.59
N ILE A 970 -2.21 -31.78 22.48
CA ILE A 970 -3.56 -32.34 22.50
C ILE A 970 -3.47 -33.83 22.84
N ASP A 971 -4.13 -34.23 23.93
CA ASP A 971 -4.32 -35.63 24.29
C ASP A 971 -5.81 -35.97 24.27
N TYR A 972 -6.25 -36.65 23.21
CA TYR A 972 -7.65 -37.07 23.01
C TYR A 972 -8.12 -38.13 24.01
N LYS A 973 -7.23 -38.73 24.81
CA LYS A 973 -7.60 -39.64 25.90
C LYS A 973 -8.01 -38.90 27.17
N ARG A 974 -7.73 -37.60 27.23
CA ARG A 974 -7.95 -36.73 28.39
C ARG A 974 -9.08 -35.74 28.13
N SER A 975 -9.53 -35.06 29.19
CA SER A 975 -10.55 -34.02 29.07
C SER A 975 -9.99 -32.83 28.25
N PRO A 976 -10.78 -32.17 27.38
CA PRO A 976 -10.32 -30.97 26.67
C PRO A 976 -9.74 -29.89 27.61
N HIS A 977 -10.22 -29.81 28.85
CA HIS A 977 -9.68 -28.90 29.87
C HIS A 977 -8.19 -29.14 30.19
N ASP A 978 -7.66 -30.34 29.95
CA ASP A 978 -6.27 -30.68 30.23
C ASP A 978 -5.30 -30.00 29.25
N TRP A 979 -5.70 -29.81 27.98
CA TRP A 979 -4.84 -29.28 26.90
C TRP A 979 -5.31 -27.97 26.27
N MET A 980 -6.54 -27.50 26.52
CA MET A 980 -7.01 -26.16 26.11
C MET A 980 -6.36 -25.05 26.96
N LYS A 981 -5.04 -24.95 26.86
CA LYS A 981 -4.18 -23.98 27.55
C LYS A 981 -3.34 -23.24 26.51
N PRO A 982 -3.12 -21.93 26.68
CA PRO A 982 -2.26 -21.18 25.77
C PRO A 982 -0.80 -21.65 25.91
N LEU A 983 0.01 -21.35 24.89
CA LEU A 983 1.47 -21.41 25.00
C LEU A 983 1.92 -20.48 26.13
N VAL A 984 2.83 -20.98 26.97
CA VAL A 984 3.47 -20.22 28.03
C VAL A 984 4.85 -19.82 27.53
N ARG A 985 5.04 -18.52 27.35
CA ARG A 985 6.32 -17.92 26.94
C ARG A 985 7.35 -18.09 28.05
N GLY A 986 8.55 -18.50 27.68
CA GLY A 986 9.70 -18.65 28.56
C GLY A 986 10.47 -17.33 28.75
N GLN A 987 11.78 -17.43 28.96
CA GLN A 987 12.66 -16.31 29.31
C GLN A 987 13.41 -15.79 28.08
N GLU A 988 13.44 -14.47 27.89
CA GLU A 988 14.24 -13.84 26.83
C GLU A 988 15.74 -13.98 27.12
N THR A 989 16.54 -14.09 26.07
CA THR A 989 17.99 -14.29 26.16
C THR A 989 18.76 -13.22 25.39
N GLY A 990 20.07 -13.18 25.54
CA GLY A 990 20.96 -12.34 24.73
C GLY A 990 21.39 -13.01 23.42
N LEU A 991 20.89 -14.21 23.10
CA LEU A 991 21.12 -14.88 21.83
C LEU A 991 20.25 -14.20 20.77
N VAL A 992 20.88 -13.68 19.71
CA VAL A 992 20.16 -13.05 18.60
C VAL A 992 19.73 -14.12 17.63
N GLU A 993 18.46 -14.19 17.29
CA GLU A 993 17.99 -14.97 16.17
C GLU A 993 18.00 -14.13 14.90
N ILE A 994 18.67 -14.65 13.87
CA ILE A 994 18.51 -14.21 12.49
C ILE A 994 17.62 -15.25 11.84
N PRO A 995 16.32 -14.97 11.61
CA PRO A 995 15.36 -16.01 11.36
C PRO A 995 15.68 -16.88 10.14
N ALA A 996 15.64 -18.19 10.35
CA ALA A 996 15.53 -19.17 9.29
C ALA A 996 14.16 -19.07 8.61
N ASN A 997 14.10 -19.30 7.31
CA ASN A 997 12.87 -19.21 6.54
C ASN A 997 12.82 -20.23 5.41
N TRP A 998 11.88 -21.17 5.48
CA TRP A 998 11.68 -22.20 4.46
C TRP A 998 11.37 -21.63 3.05
N TYR A 999 10.87 -20.39 2.98
CA TYR A 999 10.64 -19.70 1.71
C TYR A 999 11.88 -19.01 1.14
N LEU A 1000 12.99 -18.99 1.89
CA LEU A 1000 14.31 -18.47 1.50
C LEU A 1000 15.40 -19.55 1.64
N ASP A 1001 15.03 -20.82 1.45
CA ASP A 1001 15.92 -21.98 1.47
C ASP A 1001 15.90 -22.70 0.10
N ASP A 1002 17.08 -23.01 -0.42
CA ASP A 1002 17.24 -23.66 -1.73
C ASP A 1002 17.03 -25.19 -1.68
N LEU A 1003 17.22 -25.83 -0.53
CA LEU A 1003 17.37 -27.28 -0.46
C LEU A 1003 16.04 -28.04 -0.61
N PRO A 1004 14.98 -27.79 0.19
CA PRO A 1004 13.72 -28.51 0.07
C PRO A 1004 13.09 -28.47 -1.33
N PRO A 1005 13.02 -27.32 -2.05
CA PRO A 1005 12.41 -27.29 -3.38
C PRO A 1005 13.26 -27.96 -4.45
N MET A 1006 14.59 -27.92 -4.35
CA MET A 1006 15.51 -28.22 -5.47
C MET A 1006 16.48 -29.38 -5.23
N LEU A 1007 16.52 -30.00 -4.03
CA LEU A 1007 17.25 -31.26 -3.79
C LEU A 1007 16.31 -32.47 -3.79
N PHE A 1008 16.55 -33.42 -4.68
CA PHE A 1008 15.81 -34.69 -4.68
C PHE A 1008 16.35 -35.68 -3.64
N ILE A 1009 15.51 -36.13 -2.71
CA ILE A 1009 15.86 -37.02 -1.59
C ILE A 1009 15.00 -38.28 -1.67
N LYS A 1010 15.61 -39.42 -2.04
CA LYS A 1010 14.89 -40.69 -2.28
C LYS A 1010 14.14 -41.23 -1.07
N LYS A 1011 14.71 -41.08 0.14
CA LYS A 1011 14.15 -41.62 1.38
C LYS A 1011 13.16 -40.67 2.06
N ALA A 1012 12.96 -39.45 1.56
CA ALA A 1012 12.04 -38.47 2.14
C ALA A 1012 10.70 -38.47 1.36
N PRO A 1013 9.57 -38.88 1.97
CA PRO A 1013 8.27 -38.89 1.29
C PRO A 1013 7.78 -37.49 0.84
N ASN A 1014 8.24 -36.44 1.52
CA ASN A 1014 7.99 -35.04 1.20
C ASN A 1014 9.05 -34.41 0.29
N SER A 1015 9.95 -35.22 -0.30
CA SER A 1015 10.97 -34.71 -1.22
C SER A 1015 10.33 -34.04 -2.44
N HIS A 1016 10.87 -32.86 -2.79
CA HIS A 1016 10.69 -32.28 -4.11
C HIS A 1016 11.92 -32.58 -4.99
N GLY A 1017 12.74 -31.56 -5.30
CA GLY A 1017 13.96 -31.70 -6.09
C GLY A 1017 13.82 -31.35 -7.57
N PHE A 1018 12.61 -31.04 -8.02
CA PHE A 1018 12.31 -30.72 -9.42
C PHE A 1018 11.53 -29.40 -9.58
N VAL A 1019 11.40 -28.62 -8.50
CA VAL A 1019 10.84 -27.27 -8.61
C VAL A 1019 11.76 -26.43 -9.48
N ASN A 1020 11.18 -25.67 -10.42
CA ASN A 1020 11.94 -24.85 -11.34
C ASN A 1020 12.61 -23.69 -10.57
N ALA A 1021 13.92 -23.55 -10.73
CA ALA A 1021 14.68 -22.48 -10.09
C ALA A 1021 14.17 -21.07 -10.42
N ARG A 1022 13.50 -20.87 -11.57
CA ARG A 1022 12.87 -19.58 -11.88
C ARG A 1022 11.65 -19.28 -10.99
N ASP A 1023 10.89 -20.30 -10.62
CA ASP A 1023 9.73 -20.12 -9.75
C ASP A 1023 10.20 -19.81 -8.31
N VAL A 1024 11.28 -20.46 -7.86
CA VAL A 1024 11.95 -20.14 -6.58
C VAL A 1024 12.50 -18.72 -6.58
N GLU A 1025 13.16 -18.31 -7.67
CA GLU A 1025 13.63 -16.92 -7.86
C GLU A 1025 12.50 -15.90 -7.75
N ASP A 1026 11.38 -16.14 -8.42
CA ASP A 1026 10.24 -15.24 -8.38
C ASP A 1026 9.65 -15.14 -6.97
N ILE A 1027 9.55 -16.27 -6.23
CA ILE A 1027 9.12 -16.25 -4.83
C ILE A 1027 10.09 -15.41 -3.97
N TRP A 1028 11.40 -15.56 -4.15
CA TRP A 1028 12.38 -14.81 -3.37
C TRP A 1028 12.37 -13.32 -3.73
N ARG A 1029 12.18 -13.00 -5.02
CA ARG A 1029 11.99 -11.61 -5.48
C ARG A 1029 10.73 -10.99 -4.92
N ASP A 1030 9.63 -11.74 -4.86
CA ASP A 1030 8.36 -11.25 -4.29
C ASP A 1030 8.48 -10.97 -2.79
N HIS A 1031 9.20 -11.82 -2.03
CA HIS A 1031 9.52 -11.54 -0.63
C HIS A 1031 10.36 -10.26 -0.51
N PHE A 1032 11.43 -10.15 -1.30
CA PHE A 1032 12.27 -8.96 -1.30
C PHE A 1032 11.47 -7.69 -1.65
N ASP A 1033 10.63 -7.72 -2.68
CA ASP A 1033 9.82 -6.59 -3.12
C ASP A 1033 8.79 -6.18 -2.07
N TYR A 1034 8.14 -7.15 -1.44
CA TYR A 1034 7.23 -6.89 -0.34
C TYR A 1034 7.96 -6.21 0.82
N PHE A 1035 9.07 -6.79 1.28
CA PHE A 1035 9.83 -6.21 2.38
C PHE A 1035 10.40 -4.84 2.02
N TYR A 1036 10.93 -4.68 0.80
CA TYR A 1036 11.43 -3.41 0.30
C TYR A 1036 10.35 -2.36 0.20
N ARG A 1037 9.11 -2.72 -0.12
CA ARG A 1037 7.98 -1.77 -0.15
C ARG A 1037 7.54 -1.36 1.25
N GLU A 1038 7.39 -2.32 2.16
CA GLU A 1038 6.73 -2.12 3.46
C GLU A 1038 7.69 -1.61 4.55
N TYR A 1039 8.96 -2.00 4.51
CA TYR A 1039 9.92 -1.70 5.57
C TYR A 1039 10.95 -0.66 5.11
N ASP A 1040 11.28 0.26 6.01
CA ASP A 1040 12.38 1.22 5.79
C ASP A 1040 13.74 0.59 6.17
N GLU A 1041 13.73 -0.38 7.10
CA GLU A 1041 14.87 -1.21 7.45
C GLU A 1041 14.45 -2.68 7.63
N PHE A 1042 15.14 -3.62 6.98
CA PHE A 1042 14.92 -5.06 7.13
C PHE A 1042 16.17 -5.87 6.80
N ILE A 1043 16.19 -7.12 7.24
CA ILE A 1043 17.19 -8.12 6.89
C ILE A 1043 16.60 -9.12 5.90
N PHE A 1044 17.42 -9.65 5.00
CA PHE A 1044 17.04 -10.68 4.04
C PHE A 1044 18.03 -11.85 4.12
N PRO A 1045 17.88 -12.72 5.15
CA PRO A 1045 18.77 -13.86 5.37
C PRO A 1045 18.40 -15.03 4.45
N ILE A 1046 19.25 -15.30 3.47
CA ILE A 1046 19.06 -16.37 2.50
C ILE A 1046 19.87 -17.59 2.95
N THR A 1047 19.23 -18.76 3.00
CA THR A 1047 19.91 -20.04 3.26
C THR A 1047 20.16 -20.77 1.95
N VAL A 1048 21.40 -21.22 1.73
CA VAL A 1048 21.77 -21.99 0.54
C VAL A 1048 22.74 -23.10 0.86
N HIS A 1049 22.76 -24.12 0.01
CA HIS A 1049 23.62 -25.28 0.21
C HIS A 1049 24.49 -25.52 -1.04
N PRO A 1050 25.81 -25.81 -0.92
CA PRO A 1050 26.63 -26.18 -2.07
C PRO A 1050 26.07 -27.40 -2.85
N ASP A 1051 25.31 -28.26 -2.18
CA ASP A 1051 24.56 -29.39 -2.74
C ASP A 1051 23.61 -28.99 -3.88
N VAL A 1052 22.98 -27.81 -3.74
CA VAL A 1052 21.95 -27.27 -4.65
C VAL A 1052 22.45 -26.00 -5.34
N SER A 1053 22.82 -24.96 -4.60
CA SER A 1053 23.34 -23.71 -5.15
C SER A 1053 24.68 -23.85 -5.87
N GLY A 1054 25.42 -24.94 -5.68
CA GLY A 1054 26.57 -25.30 -6.52
C GLY A 1054 26.21 -25.82 -7.93
N ARG A 1055 24.91 -26.05 -8.20
CA ARG A 1055 24.42 -26.55 -9.50
C ARG A 1055 24.26 -25.39 -10.49
N PRO A 1056 24.51 -25.60 -11.80
CA PRO A 1056 24.51 -24.50 -12.77
C PRO A 1056 23.19 -23.70 -12.87
N HIS A 1057 22.04 -24.36 -12.75
CA HIS A 1057 20.74 -23.70 -12.84
C HIS A 1057 20.48 -22.78 -11.63
N ALA A 1058 20.90 -23.20 -10.43
CA ALA A 1058 20.81 -22.40 -9.22
C ALA A 1058 21.87 -21.28 -9.18
N ILE A 1059 23.08 -21.50 -9.70
CA ILE A 1059 24.06 -20.42 -9.88
C ILE A 1059 23.45 -19.29 -10.73
N LEU A 1060 22.84 -19.62 -11.88
CA LEU A 1060 22.20 -18.60 -12.73
C LEU A 1060 20.99 -17.93 -12.06
N MET A 1061 20.27 -18.64 -11.18
CA MET A 1061 19.20 -18.08 -10.34
C MET A 1061 19.75 -16.97 -9.44
N HIS A 1062 20.82 -17.27 -8.70
CA HIS A 1062 21.47 -16.31 -7.80
C HIS A 1062 22.10 -15.13 -8.53
N GLU A 1063 22.69 -15.33 -9.71
CA GLU A 1063 23.21 -14.22 -10.52
C GLU A 1063 22.10 -13.20 -10.82
N ARG A 1064 20.93 -13.67 -11.26
CA ARG A 1064 19.77 -12.80 -11.54
C ARG A 1064 19.22 -12.15 -10.27
N LEU A 1065 19.11 -12.90 -9.18
CA LEU A 1065 18.60 -12.40 -7.91
C LEU A 1065 19.53 -11.33 -7.30
N ILE A 1066 20.84 -11.57 -7.28
CA ILE A 1066 21.83 -10.60 -6.79
C ILE A 1066 21.78 -9.33 -7.66
N GLU A 1067 21.75 -9.48 -8.99
CA GLU A 1067 21.64 -8.33 -9.90
C GLU A 1067 20.33 -7.57 -9.73
N TYR A 1068 19.24 -8.27 -9.40
CA TYR A 1068 17.95 -7.68 -9.07
C TYR A 1068 18.04 -6.84 -7.79
N MET A 1069 18.49 -7.43 -6.68
CA MET A 1069 18.59 -6.75 -5.39
C MET A 1069 19.54 -5.54 -5.45
N ARG A 1070 20.68 -5.64 -6.15
CA ARG A 1070 21.64 -4.53 -6.29
C ARG A 1070 21.10 -3.30 -7.02
N ARG A 1071 19.98 -3.40 -7.74
CA ARG A 1071 19.32 -2.25 -8.38
C ARG A 1071 18.52 -1.39 -7.39
N HIS A 1072 18.35 -1.86 -6.16
CA HIS A 1072 17.54 -1.19 -5.15
C HIS A 1072 18.41 -0.37 -4.19
N ASP A 1073 18.00 0.88 -3.94
CA ASP A 1073 18.73 1.79 -3.06
C ASP A 1073 18.73 1.28 -1.61
N GLY A 1074 19.89 1.35 -0.96
CA GLY A 1074 20.04 0.97 0.44
C GLY A 1074 20.35 -0.51 0.70
N VAL A 1075 20.50 -1.33 -0.35
CA VAL A 1075 20.91 -2.74 -0.23
C VAL A 1075 22.41 -2.87 0.04
N GLU A 1076 22.73 -3.59 1.11
CA GLU A 1076 24.09 -3.93 1.54
C GLU A 1076 24.18 -5.46 1.72
N PHE A 1077 25.19 -6.07 1.11
CA PHE A 1077 25.47 -7.50 1.30
C PHE A 1077 26.44 -7.67 2.46
N VAL A 1078 26.03 -8.41 3.48
CA VAL A 1078 26.74 -8.55 4.76
C VAL A 1078 26.74 -10.00 5.25
N THR A 1079 27.63 -10.29 6.18
CA THR A 1079 27.63 -11.54 6.94
C THR A 1079 26.53 -11.54 8.00
N MET A 1080 26.09 -12.72 8.45
CA MET A 1080 25.13 -12.84 9.55
C MET A 1080 25.71 -12.32 10.87
N GLY A 1081 27.01 -12.44 11.12
CA GLY A 1081 27.67 -11.78 12.24
C GLY A 1081 27.55 -10.26 12.21
N GLU A 1082 27.64 -9.63 11.03
CA GLU A 1082 27.42 -8.18 10.88
C GLU A 1082 25.95 -7.79 11.10
N ILE A 1083 24.99 -8.64 10.71
CA ILE A 1083 23.58 -8.45 11.06
C ILE A 1083 23.38 -8.51 12.58
N CYS A 1084 24.01 -9.48 13.25
CA CYS A 1084 23.97 -9.60 14.71
C CYS A 1084 24.55 -8.34 15.38
N ASP A 1085 25.70 -7.85 14.91
CA ASP A 1085 26.34 -6.62 15.42
C ASP A 1085 25.47 -5.39 15.22
N ASP A 1086 24.88 -5.24 14.03
CA ASP A 1086 23.97 -4.15 13.70
C ASP A 1086 22.72 -4.20 14.59
N PHE A 1087 22.12 -5.37 14.77
CA PHE A 1087 20.98 -5.57 15.66
C PHE A 1087 21.33 -5.23 17.13
N LYS A 1088 22.43 -5.76 17.66
CA LYS A 1088 22.87 -5.48 19.05
C LYS A 1088 23.23 -4.01 19.27
N SER A 1089 23.75 -3.33 18.24
CA SER A 1089 24.06 -1.89 18.32
C SER A 1089 22.81 -1.01 18.48
N LYS A 1090 21.66 -1.51 18.03
CA LYS A 1090 20.37 -0.80 18.03
C LYS A 1090 19.44 -1.24 19.15
N ASN A 1091 19.59 -2.48 19.63
CA ASN A 1091 18.67 -3.13 20.55
C ASN A 1091 19.40 -3.61 21.80
N VAL A 1092 19.02 -3.08 22.96
CA VAL A 1092 19.54 -3.54 24.25
C VAL A 1092 18.86 -4.85 24.63
N ALA A 1093 19.64 -5.83 25.09
CA ALA A 1093 19.08 -7.10 25.58
C ALA A 1093 18.09 -6.84 26.74
N PRO A 1094 16.96 -7.56 26.80
CA PRO A 1094 15.94 -7.36 27.84
C PRO A 1094 16.49 -7.49 29.26
N GLN A 1095 15.91 -6.73 30.19
CA GLN A 1095 16.34 -6.77 31.60
C GLN A 1095 16.09 -8.16 32.20
N GLY A 1096 17.15 -8.80 32.70
CA GLY A 1096 17.08 -10.17 33.23
C GLY A 1096 17.26 -11.26 32.17
N ALA A 1097 17.60 -10.90 30.94
CA ALA A 1097 17.95 -11.87 29.90
C ALA A 1097 19.23 -12.63 30.24
N VAL A 1098 19.26 -13.93 29.93
CA VAL A 1098 20.48 -14.75 30.01
C VAL A 1098 21.38 -14.38 28.85
N LEU A 1099 22.51 -13.73 29.13
CA LEU A 1099 23.46 -13.31 28.11
C LEU A 1099 24.42 -14.46 27.73
N PRO A 1100 24.93 -14.48 26.48
CA PRO A 1100 25.99 -15.39 26.10
C PRO A 1100 27.18 -15.29 27.07
N ALA A 1101 27.73 -16.44 27.46
CA ALA A 1101 28.94 -16.50 28.26
C ALA A 1101 30.14 -15.92 27.49
N ALA A 1102 31.24 -15.66 28.19
CA ALA A 1102 32.48 -15.31 27.50
C ALA A 1102 32.88 -16.46 26.54
N PRO A 1103 33.33 -16.17 25.30
CA PRO A 1103 33.71 -17.21 24.35
C PRO A 1103 34.69 -18.23 24.95
N GLY A 1104 34.33 -19.51 24.90
CA GLY A 1104 35.14 -20.61 25.43
C GLY A 1104 35.09 -20.78 26.95
N ALA A 1105 34.17 -20.12 27.67
CA ALA A 1105 34.01 -20.27 29.12
C ALA A 1105 33.72 -21.71 29.55
N MET A 1106 32.94 -22.45 28.76
CA MET A 1106 32.60 -23.86 29.00
C MET A 1106 33.71 -24.87 28.67
N LEU A 1107 34.78 -24.43 27.97
CA LEU A 1107 35.89 -25.30 27.57
C LEU A 1107 37.04 -25.33 28.59
N LYS A 1108 36.97 -24.46 29.61
CA LYS A 1108 37.89 -24.38 30.76
C LYS A 1108 37.38 -25.23 31.91
#